data_AF-A0A2N8ESA5-F1
#
_entry.id   AF-A0A2N8ESA5-F1
#
_cell.length_a   1.000
_cell.length_b   1.000
_cell.length_c   1.000
_cell.angle_alpha   90.00
_cell.angle_beta   90.00
_cell.angle_gamma   90.00
#
_symmetry.space_group_name_H-M   'P 1'
#
loop_
_entity.id
_entity.type
_entity.pdbx_description
1 polymer ?
#
loop_
_entity_poly.entity_id
_entity_poly.type
_entity_poly.pdbx_seq_one_letter_code
_entity_poly.pdbx_strand_id
1 'polypeptide(L)'
;MSQGGPYLNTILPVFFDHSRHTLQIDGLDTHLDVLTFEGHEYLSQPYLYRIEFTASDLDIGGEKFIGQYAEFSLFADPSTLRVASWEVPRPPKPLRTVYGRITACQRLSGSIDEARYEVTLQPRLALLDRGQQTRIYQHQSVPDIVKSILRDRHGLDTGHFRFNLKREYPQREQVMQYQESDLAFISRILADVGIWYRCIQHEELAFDVVEFCDDQRCYQFDVELPLRSPSGFSNSVEDSVWALQTRHKVVEQQVSVRAYHPDDSRAYLDGEVDQTLGEPATHGVATTRGVADNTYGDAYHYAEPYRVLGKSHLRDEDLQSESGFFYARLRHERYLNNQTHLSGTSSSATLAPGQVLTISGDAPKAFASRVVITKITTRAARDRSLTCDFEAMPYALRLCFRPEVPPKPQIAGTLPARITHPQSNPMYTEIDDHGRYRVKFLFDRDTWPAGRESKWLRQARAYAGDTYGLHLPLIAGTEVAIAFEQGDPDKPYIAHALHDDQYPDLVTQRNDHRNVLRTPANNKLRLDDTRGQEHIKLSTEYGGKSQLNLGYLVDGQRKKRGEGFELRTDDWGAIRGGKGLFISADKQEKAKGAQLDMDAAFGRLQQAGEQLQQLSVDAQTANADPADVAAQLNLLRQDLEQLKSQVLLLSAPQGIALTSGQHLQLAAEKNLMLNAGGEADLSVVKRLFIGVGQGLSLFVRKLGIKLIANQGPVSVQAQNDRLELIARHGLDITSTEEEIHITAKKKIVLNGGGSYLSLDECCIESGTAGDHKVKAAHYDYSGPANMKATHPDYPKILSKEMINLSLAPAPNASSHGWAGMPYTLLADGAVLKKGVLDKTGLISIDHQVVTRGYRVFLANGTVYQIPVPTDYRNAEQAVLANQGLHNHPSQTDTSVNQPASHTDHRGQYAAHIAPQGEKTR
;
A
#
# COMPACT_ATOMS: atom_id res chain seq x y z
N MET A 1 30.83 68.61 90.47
CA MET A 1 32.23 68.28 90.80
C MET A 1 32.26 66.84 91.32
N SER A 2 32.82 65.91 90.53
CA SER A 2 33.54 64.67 90.93
C SER A 2 33.60 63.80 89.66
N GLN A 3 34.57 64.04 88.79
CA GLN A 3 35.78 63.22 88.70
C GLN A 3 35.45 61.77 88.31
N GLY A 4 35.57 61.51 87.00
CA GLY A 4 35.59 60.17 86.43
C GLY A 4 36.91 59.46 86.76
N GLY A 5 36.79 58.19 87.14
CA GLY A 5 37.88 57.22 87.12
C GLY A 5 37.71 56.32 85.89
N PRO A 6 38.78 56.02 85.13
CA PRO A 6 38.69 55.11 84.01
C PRO A 6 38.74 53.66 84.53
N TYR A 7 37.68 52.90 84.30
CA TYR A 7 37.77 51.43 84.32
C TYR A 7 38.53 51.01 83.06
N LEU A 8 39.80 50.66 83.24
CA LEU A 8 40.59 49.89 82.29
C LEU A 8 39.91 48.52 82.11
N ASN A 9 39.06 48.41 81.09
CA ASN A 9 38.64 47.13 80.56
C ASN A 9 39.81 46.57 79.74
N THR A 10 40.68 45.84 80.42
CA THR A 10 41.80 45.12 79.84
C THR A 10 41.23 44.02 78.93
N ILE A 11 40.96 44.34 77.67
CA ILE A 11 40.75 43.35 76.62
C ILE A 11 42.10 42.62 76.49
N LEU A 12 42.14 41.37 76.97
CA LEU A 12 43.24 40.46 76.66
C LEU A 12 43.42 40.45 75.13
N PRO A 13 44.63 40.62 74.59
CA PRO A 13 44.82 40.50 73.14
C PRO A 13 44.44 39.07 72.74
N VAL A 14 43.43 38.94 71.89
CA VAL A 14 43.11 37.68 71.22
C VAL A 14 44.37 37.28 70.45
N PHE A 15 45.04 36.23 70.92
CA PHE A 15 46.40 35.90 70.47
C PHE A 15 46.42 35.26 69.07
N PHE A 16 45.26 34.85 68.55
CA PHE A 16 45.06 34.32 67.20
C PHE A 16 43.63 34.63 66.76
N ASP A 17 43.42 35.68 65.97
CA ASP A 17 42.16 35.86 65.24
C ASP A 17 42.41 35.55 63.76
N HIS A 18 41.82 34.45 63.27
CA HIS A 18 41.84 34.07 61.87
C HIS A 18 40.65 34.68 61.08
N SER A 19 39.93 35.65 61.64
CA SER A 19 38.89 36.41 60.94
C SER A 19 39.48 37.38 59.91
N ARG A 20 39.98 36.83 58.81
CA ARG A 20 40.58 37.58 57.69
C ARG A 20 39.96 37.28 56.34
N HIS A 21 39.17 36.22 56.24
CA HIS A 21 38.49 35.83 55.01
C HIS A 21 37.20 36.63 54.87
N THR A 22 36.90 37.11 53.67
CA THR A 22 35.72 37.98 53.46
C THR A 22 34.74 37.34 52.49
N LEU A 23 33.45 37.58 52.74
CA LEU A 23 32.35 37.23 51.87
C LEU A 23 31.58 38.50 51.54
N GLN A 24 31.41 38.78 50.25
CA GLN A 24 30.55 39.84 49.76
C GLN A 24 29.46 39.22 48.89
N ILE A 25 28.21 39.65 49.09
CA ILE A 25 27.05 39.19 48.33
C ILE A 25 26.41 40.42 47.69
N ASP A 26 26.22 40.36 46.38
CA ASP A 26 25.64 41.45 45.60
C ASP A 26 24.24 41.80 46.10
N GLY A 27 23.96 43.09 46.23
CA GLY A 27 22.69 43.61 46.76
C GLY A 27 22.48 43.44 48.28
N LEU A 28 23.48 43.04 49.05
CA LEU A 28 23.41 42.93 50.51
C LEU A 28 24.33 43.94 51.22
N ASP A 29 23.74 44.97 51.83
CA ASP A 29 24.47 46.06 52.52
C ASP A 29 24.90 45.73 53.96
N THR A 30 24.84 44.46 54.37
CA THR A 30 25.17 44.02 55.73
C THR A 30 26.60 43.48 55.79
N HIS A 31 27.35 43.88 56.81
CA HIS A 31 28.69 43.32 57.05
C HIS A 31 28.59 41.83 57.43
N LEU A 32 29.26 40.97 56.66
CA LEU A 32 29.31 39.53 56.87
C LEU A 32 30.68 39.15 57.44
N ASP A 33 30.70 38.62 58.67
CA ASP A 33 31.93 38.24 59.35
C ASP A 33 32.11 36.71 59.30
N VAL A 34 33.05 36.22 58.47
CA VAL A 34 33.22 34.79 58.18
C VAL A 34 33.70 34.04 59.43
N LEU A 35 32.99 32.97 59.80
CA LEU A 35 33.29 32.13 60.96
C LEU A 35 34.09 30.89 60.59
N THR A 36 33.62 30.16 59.59
CA THR A 36 34.24 28.92 59.08
C THR A 36 33.78 28.68 57.65
N PHE A 37 34.59 27.99 56.87
CA PHE A 37 34.18 27.54 55.55
C PHE A 37 34.82 26.20 55.17
N GLU A 38 34.16 25.49 54.28
CA GLU A 38 34.67 24.31 53.59
C GLU A 38 34.40 24.46 52.09
N GLY A 39 35.48 24.50 51.30
CA GLY A 39 35.45 24.57 49.85
C GLY A 39 35.92 23.27 49.23
N HIS A 40 35.18 22.75 48.26
CA HIS A 40 35.58 21.61 47.43
C HIS A 40 35.70 22.04 45.99
N GLU A 41 36.82 21.72 45.35
CA GLU A 41 37.02 21.95 43.92
C GLU A 41 37.61 20.72 43.25
N TYR A 42 37.23 20.51 41.99
CA TYR A 42 37.54 19.31 41.22
C TYR A 42 37.92 19.67 39.78
N LEU A 43 38.73 18.82 39.14
CA LEU A 43 38.74 18.75 37.69
C LEU A 43 37.44 18.12 37.19
N SER A 44 36.85 18.74 36.16
CA SER A 44 35.62 18.32 35.50
C SER A 44 34.38 18.23 36.39
N GLN A 45 34.33 18.94 37.52
CA GLN A 45 33.11 19.17 38.29
C GLN A 45 33.04 20.61 38.80
N PRO A 46 31.84 21.19 38.99
CA PRO A 46 31.70 22.49 39.63
C PRO A 46 32.24 22.49 41.07
N TYR A 47 32.85 23.60 41.50
CA TYR A 47 33.20 23.77 42.91
C TYR A 47 31.96 24.05 43.77
N LEU A 48 32.14 23.84 45.07
CA LEU A 48 31.14 24.10 46.10
C LEU A 48 31.83 24.63 47.35
N TYR A 49 31.43 25.82 47.80
CA TYR A 49 31.90 26.43 49.04
C TYR A 49 30.73 26.59 50.01
N ARG A 50 30.83 25.96 51.19
CA ARG A 50 29.95 26.23 52.32
C ARG A 50 30.62 27.24 53.22
N ILE A 51 29.98 28.39 53.41
CA ILE A 51 30.54 29.51 54.14
C ILE A 51 29.57 29.88 55.25
N GLU A 52 30.06 29.77 56.49
CA GLU A 52 29.34 30.22 57.66
C GLU A 52 29.84 31.57 58.11
N PHE A 53 28.93 32.48 58.44
CA PHE A 53 29.26 33.84 58.86
C PHE A 53 28.26 34.36 59.90
N THR A 54 28.66 35.40 60.63
CA THR A 54 27.76 36.16 61.49
C THR A 54 27.42 37.52 60.86
N ALA A 55 26.20 37.99 61.15
CA ALA A 55 25.71 39.29 60.69
C ALA A 55 24.93 39.96 61.84
N SER A 56 24.98 41.29 61.89
CA SER A 56 24.22 42.09 62.87
C SER A 56 22.71 42.12 62.58
N ASP A 57 22.32 41.90 61.33
CA ASP A 57 20.91 41.71 60.97
C ASP A 57 20.45 40.29 61.36
N LEU A 58 19.53 40.25 62.33
CA LEU A 58 19.11 39.03 63.00
C LEU A 58 18.16 38.15 62.16
N ASP A 59 17.59 38.69 61.08
CA ASP A 59 16.60 38.01 60.23
C ASP A 59 16.68 38.45 58.75
N ILE A 60 17.82 38.16 58.10
CA ILE A 60 17.99 38.39 56.67
C ILE A 60 17.17 37.34 55.90
N GLY A 61 16.19 37.80 55.12
CA GLY A 61 15.35 36.95 54.28
C GLY A 61 16.15 36.16 53.23
N GLY A 62 15.80 34.89 53.03
CA GLY A 62 16.50 33.97 52.13
C GLY A 62 16.58 34.45 50.69
N GLU A 63 15.57 35.20 50.23
CA GLU A 63 15.49 35.82 48.91
C GLU A 63 16.60 36.84 48.63
N LYS A 64 17.21 37.41 49.68
CA LYS A 64 18.38 38.29 49.54
C LYS A 64 19.68 37.52 49.30
N PHE A 65 19.72 36.22 49.58
CA PHE A 65 20.88 35.38 49.33
C PHE A 65 20.75 34.63 48.00
N ILE A 66 19.65 33.89 47.82
CA ILE A 66 19.51 32.91 46.74
C ILE A 66 19.61 33.56 45.36
N GLY A 67 20.50 33.03 44.52
CA GLY A 67 20.73 33.47 43.14
C GLY A 67 21.61 34.73 43.01
N GLN A 68 21.97 35.40 44.11
CA GLN A 68 22.85 36.56 44.05
C GLN A 68 24.28 36.15 43.71
N TYR A 69 25.00 37.06 43.05
CA TYR A 69 26.44 36.92 42.86
C TYR A 69 27.15 37.11 44.19
N ALA A 70 28.21 36.35 44.41
CA ALA A 70 29.03 36.51 45.59
C ALA A 70 30.52 36.36 45.27
N GLU A 71 31.31 37.09 46.05
CA GLU A 71 32.75 37.08 46.07
C GLU A 71 33.22 36.52 47.42
N PHE A 72 34.00 35.44 47.38
CA PHE A 72 34.65 34.88 48.56
C PHE A 72 36.17 35.00 48.46
N SER A 73 36.76 35.86 49.29
CA SER A 73 38.16 36.27 49.19
C SER A 73 39.00 35.69 50.33
N LEU A 74 40.08 35.00 49.97
CA LEU A 74 41.04 34.37 50.88
C LEU A 74 42.24 35.27 51.10
N PHE A 75 42.61 35.54 52.35
CA PHE A 75 43.71 36.44 52.70
C PHE A 75 44.84 35.73 53.45
N ALA A 76 46.05 36.26 53.29
CA ALA A 76 47.23 35.83 54.05
C ALA A 76 47.13 36.24 55.52
N ASP A 77 47.93 35.60 56.38
CA ASP A 77 48.10 36.07 57.75
C ASP A 77 48.60 37.53 57.77
N PRO A 78 47.98 38.42 58.57
CA PRO A 78 48.44 39.80 58.68
C PRO A 78 49.87 39.81 59.21
N SER A 79 50.77 40.50 58.50
CA SER A 79 52.17 40.59 58.91
C SER A 79 52.29 41.30 60.26
N THR A 80 52.85 40.59 61.24
CA THR A 80 53.08 41.13 62.60
C THR A 80 54.27 42.09 62.67
N LEU A 81 54.99 42.28 61.56
CA LEU A 81 56.07 43.24 61.45
C LEU A 81 55.49 44.66 61.37
N ARG A 82 55.58 45.40 62.49
CA ARG A 82 55.42 46.86 62.51
C ARG A 82 56.54 47.48 61.66
N VAL A 83 56.30 47.65 60.37
CA VAL A 83 57.14 48.52 59.54
C VAL A 83 56.86 49.95 60.00
N ALA A 84 57.86 50.59 60.60
CA ALA A 84 57.83 52.03 60.86
C ALA A 84 58.01 52.78 59.52
N SER A 85 57.00 52.71 58.65
CA SER A 85 56.94 53.50 57.42
C SER A 85 55.83 54.56 57.53
N TRP A 86 56.13 55.74 57.01
CA TRP A 86 55.17 56.85 56.87
C TRP A 86 54.21 56.64 55.67
N GLU A 87 54.12 55.41 55.17
CA GLU A 87 53.23 55.05 54.07
C GLU A 87 51.86 54.66 54.62
N VAL A 88 50.80 55.17 54.00
CA VAL A 88 49.42 54.78 54.28
C VAL A 88 49.32 53.25 54.13
N PRO A 89 48.81 52.51 55.14
CA PRO A 89 48.61 51.07 55.03
C PRO A 89 47.78 50.77 53.78
N ARG A 90 48.38 50.08 52.80
CA ARG A 90 47.63 49.59 51.65
C ARG A 90 46.71 48.47 52.13
N PRO A 91 45.44 48.42 51.70
CA PRO A 91 44.57 47.31 52.06
C PRO A 91 45.22 45.99 51.59
N PRO A 92 45.15 44.93 52.40
CA PRO A 92 45.72 43.63 52.03
C PRO A 92 45.07 43.16 50.72
N LYS A 93 45.88 42.67 49.77
CA LYS A 93 45.37 42.06 48.54
C LYS A 93 44.97 40.60 48.85
N PRO A 94 43.81 40.11 48.37
CA PRO A 94 43.47 38.70 48.53
C PRO A 94 44.51 37.81 47.84
N LEU A 95 44.82 36.67 48.45
CA LEU A 95 45.66 35.61 47.87
C LEU A 95 44.92 34.90 46.73
N ARG A 96 43.61 34.72 46.90
CA ARG A 96 42.73 34.07 45.93
C ARG A 96 41.30 34.51 46.19
N THR A 97 40.55 34.75 45.14
CA THR A 97 39.13 35.09 45.21
C THR A 97 38.32 34.09 44.40
N VAL A 98 37.25 33.57 44.98
CA VAL A 98 36.31 32.64 44.36
C VAL A 98 35.00 33.37 44.12
N TYR A 99 34.63 33.52 42.85
CA TYR A 99 33.36 34.11 42.44
C TYR A 99 32.29 33.04 42.31
N GLY A 100 31.01 33.41 42.22
CA GLY A 100 29.95 32.45 41.90
C GLY A 100 28.58 32.99 42.25
N ARG A 101 27.60 32.09 42.36
CA ARG A 101 26.23 32.39 42.80
C ARG A 101 25.87 31.60 44.04
N ILE A 102 25.09 32.21 44.92
CA ILE A 102 24.57 31.55 46.11
C ILE A 102 23.42 30.63 45.69
N THR A 103 23.55 29.32 45.95
CA THR A 103 22.56 28.30 45.54
C THR A 103 21.75 27.75 46.71
N ALA A 104 22.23 27.92 47.94
CA ALA A 104 21.52 27.59 49.16
C ALA A 104 21.87 28.59 50.26
N CYS A 105 20.94 28.83 51.17
CA CYS A 105 21.16 29.58 52.39
C CYS A 105 20.40 28.94 53.56
N GLN A 106 20.96 29.04 54.76
CA GLN A 106 20.36 28.54 55.98
C GLN A 106 20.68 29.50 57.13
N ARG A 107 19.67 29.87 57.92
CA ARG A 107 19.87 30.52 59.21
C ARG A 107 20.10 29.45 60.27
N LEU A 108 21.25 29.50 60.94
CA LEU A 108 21.67 28.46 61.88
C LEU A 108 21.25 28.78 63.32
N SER A 109 21.50 30.00 63.77
CA SER A 109 21.19 30.44 65.15
C SER A 109 21.12 31.97 65.23
N GLY A 110 20.62 32.50 66.36
CA GLY A 110 20.61 33.93 66.64
C GLY A 110 20.82 34.23 68.12
N SER A 111 21.49 35.34 68.40
CA SER A 111 21.68 35.94 69.72
C SER A 111 21.05 37.35 69.74
N ILE A 112 21.26 38.11 70.83
CA ILE A 112 20.80 39.50 70.89
C ILE A 112 21.64 40.45 70.01
N ASP A 113 22.91 40.10 69.76
CA ASP A 113 23.87 40.97 69.08
C ASP A 113 24.10 40.56 67.62
N GLU A 114 24.03 39.25 67.31
CA GLU A 114 24.30 38.70 65.97
C GLU A 114 23.52 37.42 65.67
N ALA A 115 23.30 37.15 64.38
CA ALA A 115 22.79 35.87 63.87
C ALA A 115 23.82 35.16 62.99
N ARG A 116 23.78 33.82 63.02
CA ARG A 116 24.68 32.93 62.26
C ARG A 116 23.94 32.37 61.05
N TYR A 117 24.57 32.45 59.89
CA TYR A 117 24.06 31.94 58.62
C TYR A 117 25.08 31.04 57.96
N GLU A 118 24.61 30.12 57.12
CA GLU A 118 25.40 29.35 56.17
C GLU A 118 24.90 29.65 54.76
N VAL A 119 25.82 29.85 53.81
CA VAL A 119 25.50 29.93 52.39
C VAL A 119 26.33 28.92 51.60
N THR A 120 25.75 28.42 50.51
CA THR A 120 26.46 27.60 49.52
C THR A 120 26.74 28.42 48.27
N LEU A 121 28.02 28.59 47.94
CA LEU A 121 28.54 29.28 46.76
C LEU A 121 29.00 28.26 45.71
N GLN A 122 28.50 28.40 44.47
CA GLN A 122 28.85 27.53 43.33
C GLN A 122 29.06 28.36 42.04
N PRO A 123 29.79 27.85 41.03
CA PRO A 123 29.90 28.55 39.75
C PRO A 123 28.56 28.54 39.01
N ARG A 124 28.40 29.43 38.03
CA ARG A 124 27.19 29.47 37.18
C ARG A 124 26.92 28.14 36.50
N LEU A 125 27.98 27.41 36.13
CA LEU A 125 27.90 26.08 35.52
C LEU A 125 27.09 25.09 36.40
N ALA A 126 27.14 25.19 37.73
CA ALA A 126 26.40 24.30 38.62
C ALA A 126 24.87 24.47 38.51
N LEU A 127 24.40 25.64 38.09
CA LEU A 127 22.96 25.89 37.91
C LEU A 127 22.36 25.08 36.75
N LEU A 128 23.17 24.64 35.80
CA LEU A 128 22.73 23.82 34.66
C LEU A 128 22.28 22.41 35.08
N ASP A 129 22.50 22.04 36.34
CA ASP A 129 21.96 20.82 36.91
C ASP A 129 20.47 20.94 37.32
N ARG A 130 19.93 22.15 37.40
CA ARG A 130 18.57 22.43 37.91
C ARG A 130 17.47 22.29 36.84
N GLY A 131 17.68 21.44 35.84
CA GLY A 131 16.71 21.17 34.78
C GLY A 131 16.83 19.76 34.22
N GLN A 132 15.88 19.36 33.39
CA GLN A 132 15.91 18.09 32.67
C GLN A 132 15.41 18.33 31.25
N GLN A 133 16.11 17.79 30.26
CA GLN A 133 15.86 18.07 28.85
C GLN A 133 15.83 16.79 28.03
N THR A 134 15.04 16.83 26.95
CA THR A 134 15.05 15.82 25.89
C THR A 134 15.09 16.54 24.55
N ARG A 135 16.22 16.48 23.87
CA ARG A 135 16.51 17.32 22.67
C ARG A 135 17.44 16.63 21.70
N ILE A 136 17.45 17.13 20.47
CA ILE A 136 18.26 16.62 19.37
C ILE A 136 19.23 17.71 18.90
N TYR A 137 20.50 17.36 18.75
CA TYR A 137 21.53 18.19 18.13
C TYR A 137 21.97 17.52 16.83
N GLN A 138 21.98 18.26 15.73
CA GLN A 138 22.36 17.73 14.41
C GLN A 138 23.51 18.54 13.81
N HIS A 139 24.39 17.85 13.08
CA HIS A 139 25.50 18.44 12.32
C HIS A 139 26.41 19.37 13.14
N GLN A 140 26.70 19.00 14.39
CA GLN A 140 27.54 19.77 15.32
C GLN A 140 28.58 18.87 15.95
N SER A 141 29.77 19.42 16.22
CA SER A 141 30.79 18.74 17.02
C SER A 141 30.44 18.79 18.51
N VAL A 142 31.06 17.95 19.34
CA VAL A 142 30.84 17.99 20.80
C VAL A 142 31.13 19.40 21.38
N PRO A 143 32.26 20.07 21.07
CA PRO A 143 32.49 21.45 21.51
C PRO A 143 31.41 22.43 21.05
N ASP A 144 30.89 22.30 19.82
CA ASP A 144 29.84 23.18 19.29
C ASP A 144 28.52 22.99 20.03
N ILE A 145 28.14 21.74 20.34
CA ILE A 145 26.96 21.42 21.14
C ILE A 145 27.05 22.08 22.52
N VAL A 146 28.18 21.91 23.21
CA VAL A 146 28.41 22.51 24.53
C VAL A 146 28.35 24.03 24.44
N LYS A 147 28.99 24.63 23.43
CA LYS A 147 28.97 26.07 23.20
C LYS A 147 27.55 26.60 22.97
N SER A 148 26.74 25.90 22.19
CA SER A 148 25.34 26.27 21.95
C SER A 148 24.52 26.19 23.25
N ILE A 149 24.70 25.15 24.06
CA ILE A 149 24.01 25.05 25.36
C ILE A 149 24.39 26.20 26.28
N LEU A 150 25.69 26.45 26.46
CA LEU A 150 26.16 27.49 27.38
C LEU A 150 25.70 28.89 26.92
N ARG A 151 25.86 29.20 25.64
CA ARG A 151 25.54 30.53 25.10
C ARG A 151 24.06 30.73 24.83
N ASP A 152 23.48 29.89 23.98
CA ASP A 152 22.15 30.15 23.40
C ASP A 152 21.02 29.86 24.41
N ARG A 153 21.25 28.95 25.37
CA ARG A 153 20.24 28.58 26.38
C ARG A 153 20.47 29.23 27.73
N HIS A 154 21.72 29.29 28.19
CA HIS A 154 22.06 29.76 29.54
C HIS A 154 22.66 31.16 29.57
N GLY A 155 22.84 31.81 28.40
CA GLY A 155 23.30 33.20 28.32
C GLY A 155 24.71 33.42 28.84
N LEU A 156 25.56 32.38 28.82
CA LEU A 156 26.98 32.52 29.15
C LEU A 156 27.69 33.08 27.91
N ASP A 157 28.02 34.38 27.95
CA ASP A 157 28.74 35.05 26.87
C ASP A 157 30.22 34.61 26.75
N THR A 158 30.93 35.10 25.73
CA THR A 158 32.32 34.71 25.38
C THR A 158 33.36 34.91 26.49
N GLY A 159 33.02 35.62 27.57
CA GLY A 159 33.88 35.76 28.75
C GLY A 159 33.76 34.60 29.76
N HIS A 160 32.62 33.92 29.84
CA HIS A 160 32.32 32.95 30.90
C HIS A 160 32.83 31.53 30.65
N PHE A 161 33.25 31.24 29.42
CA PHE A 161 33.91 29.97 29.12
C PHE A 161 34.89 30.11 27.96
N ARG A 162 35.90 29.25 27.94
CA ARG A 162 36.89 29.18 26.86
C ARG A 162 37.25 27.74 26.52
N PHE A 163 37.50 27.50 25.24
CA PHE A 163 37.98 26.21 24.73
C PHE A 163 39.46 26.35 24.36
N ASN A 164 40.33 25.63 25.07
CA ASN A 164 41.75 25.49 24.75
C ASN A 164 42.01 24.03 24.38
N LEU A 165 41.49 23.66 23.20
CA LEU A 165 41.59 22.31 22.64
C LEU A 165 42.78 22.22 21.69
N LYS A 166 43.53 21.12 21.74
CA LYS A 166 44.64 20.84 20.82
C LYS A 166 44.22 19.95 19.65
N ARG A 167 43.03 19.35 19.74
CA ARG A 167 42.45 18.49 18.70
C ARG A 167 41.28 19.18 18.01
N GLU A 168 41.01 18.75 16.78
CA GLU A 168 39.77 19.03 16.09
C GLU A 168 38.77 17.89 16.30
N TYR A 169 37.49 18.21 16.48
CA TYR A 169 36.43 17.23 16.73
C TYR A 169 35.45 17.19 15.54
N PRO A 170 35.12 16.01 15.01
CA PRO A 170 34.24 15.89 13.86
C PRO A 170 32.81 16.31 14.22
N GLN A 171 32.05 16.75 13.22
CA GLN A 171 30.62 16.96 13.38
C GLN A 171 29.91 15.61 13.46
N ARG A 172 29.02 15.46 14.45
CA ARG A 172 28.15 14.30 14.58
C ARG A 172 26.86 14.54 13.79
N GLU A 173 26.38 13.51 13.10
CA GLU A 173 25.16 13.57 12.30
C GLU A 173 23.94 13.92 13.19
N GLN A 174 23.82 13.22 14.32
CA GLN A 174 22.82 13.48 15.34
C GLN A 174 23.33 13.03 16.72
N VAL A 175 23.05 13.81 17.76
CA VAL A 175 23.23 13.47 19.17
C VAL A 175 21.95 13.80 19.93
N MET A 176 21.49 12.90 20.78
CA MET A 176 20.30 13.08 21.60
C MET A 176 20.70 13.31 23.07
N GLN A 177 20.18 14.39 23.64
CA GLN A 177 20.09 14.59 25.08
C GLN A 177 18.78 13.94 25.52
N TYR A 178 18.81 12.98 26.46
CA TYR A 178 17.60 12.25 26.86
C TYR A 178 17.44 12.20 28.38
N GLN A 179 16.42 12.87 28.90
CA GLN A 179 16.04 12.87 30.31
C GLN A 179 17.19 13.21 31.28
N GLU A 180 18.08 14.09 30.87
CA GLU A 180 19.26 14.49 31.65
C GLU A 180 19.34 16.02 31.78
N SER A 181 19.99 16.50 32.83
CA SER A 181 20.27 17.93 33.00
C SER A 181 21.30 18.41 31.97
N ASP A 182 21.39 19.71 31.76
CA ASP A 182 22.38 20.26 30.83
C ASP A 182 23.80 20.04 31.34
N LEU A 183 24.00 20.13 32.65
CA LEU A 183 25.29 19.81 33.26
C LEU A 183 25.65 18.33 33.11
N ALA A 184 24.70 17.42 33.35
CA ALA A 184 24.93 15.98 33.19
C ALA A 184 25.26 15.64 31.73
N PHE A 185 24.50 16.20 30.77
CA PHE A 185 24.75 16.02 29.34
C PHE A 185 26.13 16.53 28.93
N ILE A 186 26.47 17.78 29.28
CA ILE A 186 27.77 18.40 29.00
C ILE A 186 28.90 17.54 29.59
N SER A 187 28.79 17.17 30.86
CA SER A 187 29.79 16.35 31.54
C SER A 187 29.98 15.01 30.84
N ARG A 188 28.88 14.37 30.43
CA ARG A 188 28.91 13.08 29.72
C ARG A 188 29.56 13.17 28.35
N ILE A 189 29.12 14.11 27.50
CA ILE A 189 29.63 14.19 26.12
C ILE A 189 31.07 14.69 26.07
N LEU A 190 31.47 15.59 26.97
CA LEU A 190 32.87 16.01 27.09
C LEU A 190 33.74 14.86 27.59
N ALA A 191 33.27 14.14 28.62
CA ALA A 191 33.98 12.99 29.12
C ALA A 191 34.15 11.92 28.05
N ASP A 192 33.10 11.59 27.28
CA ASP A 192 33.12 10.62 26.17
C ASP A 192 34.28 10.86 25.21
N VAL A 193 34.47 12.12 24.79
CA VAL A 193 35.55 12.52 23.86
C VAL A 193 36.85 12.98 24.56
N GLY A 194 36.96 12.79 25.88
CA GLY A 194 38.20 13.02 26.63
C GLY A 194 38.53 14.49 26.96
N ILE A 195 37.57 15.40 26.78
CA ILE A 195 37.70 16.80 27.19
C ILE A 195 37.41 16.89 28.69
N TRP A 196 38.36 17.46 29.43
CA TRP A 196 38.19 17.85 30.83
C TRP A 196 37.98 19.36 30.94
N TYR A 197 37.50 19.83 32.09
CA TYR A 197 37.39 21.27 32.34
C TYR A 197 37.80 21.65 33.75
N ARG A 198 38.05 22.93 33.97
CA ARG A 198 38.23 23.51 35.31
C ARG A 198 37.53 24.86 35.39
N CYS A 199 37.06 25.22 36.57
CA CYS A 199 36.51 26.55 36.82
C CYS A 199 37.62 27.45 37.38
N ILE A 200 38.04 28.43 36.58
CA ILE A 200 39.01 29.46 36.96
C ILE A 200 38.30 30.76 37.30
N GLN A 201 39.03 31.71 37.86
CA GLN A 201 38.52 32.98 38.34
C GLN A 201 39.10 34.10 37.48
N HIS A 202 38.26 34.98 36.93
CA HIS A 202 38.73 36.12 36.13
C HIS A 202 38.91 37.34 37.05
N GLU A 203 40.13 37.60 37.50
CA GLU A 203 40.41 38.65 38.50
C GLU A 203 39.93 40.05 38.07
N GLU A 204 40.13 40.44 36.81
CA GLU A 204 39.78 41.81 36.37
C GLU A 204 38.27 42.08 36.24
N LEU A 205 37.49 41.02 35.96
CA LEU A 205 36.06 41.14 35.66
C LEU A 205 35.18 40.54 36.77
N ALA A 206 35.80 39.99 37.82
CA ALA A 206 35.15 39.46 39.01
C ALA A 206 34.05 38.41 38.75
N PHE A 207 34.34 37.41 37.90
CA PHE A 207 33.42 36.29 37.66
C PHE A 207 34.14 34.95 37.42
N ASP A 208 33.36 33.87 37.49
CA ASP A 208 33.80 32.50 37.21
C ASP A 208 33.88 32.21 35.70
N VAL A 209 34.92 31.48 35.29
CA VAL A 209 35.16 31.06 33.90
C VAL A 209 35.40 29.57 33.83
N VAL A 210 34.72 28.89 32.92
CA VAL A 210 34.95 27.46 32.65
C VAL A 210 35.95 27.30 31.50
N GLU A 211 37.09 26.71 31.78
CA GLU A 211 38.10 26.38 30.77
C GLU A 211 38.02 24.90 30.39
N PHE A 212 37.75 24.62 29.11
CA PHE A 212 37.71 23.28 28.52
C PHE A 212 39.04 22.94 27.84
N CYS A 213 39.56 21.75 28.10
CA CYS A 213 40.89 21.29 27.66
C CYS A 213 40.90 19.79 27.36
N ASP A 214 41.75 19.34 26.44
CA ASP A 214 41.87 17.92 26.04
C ASP A 214 43.29 17.36 26.13
N ASP A 215 44.25 18.17 26.59
CA ASP A 215 45.67 17.87 26.53
C ASP A 215 46.40 18.33 27.80
N GLN A 216 47.47 17.60 28.16
CA GLN A 216 48.29 17.90 29.33
C GLN A 216 49.04 19.24 29.24
N ARG A 217 49.25 19.76 28.02
CA ARG A 217 49.80 21.11 27.78
C ARG A 217 48.90 22.21 28.33
N CYS A 218 47.65 21.89 28.65
CA CYS A 218 46.70 22.84 29.21
C CYS A 218 46.73 22.92 30.75
N TYR A 219 47.57 22.11 31.42
CA TYR A 219 47.81 22.29 32.85
C TYR A 219 48.55 23.59 33.16
N GLN A 220 48.39 24.08 34.38
CA GLN A 220 49.17 25.20 34.89
C GLN A 220 50.45 24.66 35.55
N PHE A 221 51.60 25.03 35.00
CA PHE A 221 52.91 24.66 35.53
C PHE A 221 53.44 25.74 36.50
N ASP A 222 54.67 25.54 36.98
CA ASP A 222 55.42 26.48 37.81
C ASP A 222 54.82 26.74 39.22
N VAL A 223 54.18 25.71 39.78
CA VAL A 223 53.75 25.68 41.19
C VAL A 223 54.72 24.81 41.99
N GLU A 224 55.45 25.39 42.93
CA GLU A 224 56.43 24.69 43.77
C GLU A 224 56.18 24.98 45.25
N LEU A 225 56.12 23.92 46.08
CA LEU A 225 56.00 24.03 47.53
C LEU A 225 56.99 23.09 48.25
N PRO A 226 57.64 23.54 49.33
CA PRO A 226 58.55 22.71 50.10
C PRO A 226 57.80 21.70 50.97
N LEU A 227 58.35 20.48 51.11
CA LEU A 227 57.89 19.49 52.09
C LEU A 227 58.33 19.91 53.50
N ARG A 228 57.39 20.44 54.30
CA ARG A 228 57.62 20.82 55.70
C ARG A 228 56.37 20.54 56.53
N SER A 229 56.55 19.89 57.68
CA SER A 229 55.45 19.66 58.61
C SER A 229 55.27 20.88 59.53
N PRO A 230 54.02 21.31 59.81
CA PRO A 230 53.74 22.39 60.75
C PRO A 230 53.98 22.02 62.23
N SER A 231 54.63 20.89 62.53
CA SER A 231 54.92 20.44 63.91
C SER A 231 56.23 21.02 64.46
N GLY A 232 56.16 21.71 65.61
CA GLY A 232 57.30 22.33 66.31
C GLY A 232 57.27 23.86 66.26
N PHE A 233 58.24 24.55 66.88
CA PHE A 233 58.43 26.02 66.78
C PHE A 233 58.71 26.51 65.34
N SER A 234 58.53 25.66 64.32
CA SER A 234 58.77 25.90 62.90
C SER A 234 57.48 26.29 62.16
N ASN A 235 56.75 27.31 62.66
CA ASN A 235 55.80 28.02 61.80
C ASN A 235 56.61 28.88 60.84
N SER A 236 56.98 28.33 59.68
CA SER A 236 57.59 29.12 58.61
C SER A 236 56.56 30.08 58.03
N VAL A 237 57.00 31.28 57.69
CA VAL A 237 56.20 32.30 56.97
C VAL A 237 55.83 31.84 55.55
N GLU A 238 56.49 30.79 55.04
CA GLU A 238 56.30 30.23 53.70
C GLU A 238 55.27 29.09 53.70
N ASP A 239 54.44 29.05 52.65
CA ASP A 239 53.53 27.94 52.40
C ASP A 239 54.28 26.62 52.18
N SER A 240 53.70 25.51 52.64
CA SER A 240 54.32 24.19 52.56
C SER A 240 53.32 23.07 52.31
N VAL A 241 53.85 21.87 52.08
CA VAL A 241 53.07 20.61 51.99
C VAL A 241 53.57 19.59 53.01
N TRP A 242 52.66 18.77 53.52
CA TRP A 242 52.93 17.68 54.46
C TRP A 242 51.90 16.56 54.33
N ALA A 243 51.99 15.54 55.19
CA ALA A 243 51.08 14.40 55.23
C ALA A 243 50.91 13.70 53.87
N LEU A 244 51.98 13.61 53.08
CA LEU A 244 51.95 13.01 51.75
C LEU A 244 51.64 11.51 51.84
N GLN A 245 50.63 11.07 51.08
CA GLN A 245 50.19 9.67 50.98
C GLN A 245 50.18 9.20 49.53
N THR A 246 50.44 7.91 49.33
CA THR A 246 50.41 7.24 48.02
C THR A 246 49.57 5.98 48.11
N ARG A 247 48.71 5.76 47.12
CA ARG A 247 47.90 4.55 46.96
C ARG A 247 48.06 4.02 45.55
N HIS A 248 48.17 2.71 45.40
CA HIS A 248 48.27 2.05 44.10
C HIS A 248 47.20 0.97 43.98
N LYS A 249 46.67 0.78 42.77
CA LYS A 249 45.80 -0.35 42.43
C LYS A 249 46.19 -0.95 41.08
N VAL A 250 45.94 -2.24 40.91
CA VAL A 250 46.05 -2.91 39.61
C VAL A 250 44.92 -2.38 38.71
N VAL A 251 45.26 -2.11 37.45
CA VAL A 251 44.33 -1.63 36.41
C VAL A 251 44.51 -2.46 35.15
N GLU A 252 43.59 -2.27 34.21
CA GLU A 252 43.52 -3.00 32.96
C GLU A 252 44.78 -2.75 32.11
N GLN A 253 45.34 -3.82 31.56
CA GLN A 253 46.59 -3.77 30.79
C GLN A 253 46.39 -3.25 29.38
N GLN A 254 45.27 -3.61 28.76
CA GLN A 254 44.97 -3.25 27.39
C GLN A 254 43.47 -3.05 27.18
N VAL A 255 43.14 -2.41 26.07
CA VAL A 255 41.77 -2.16 25.63
C VAL A 255 41.59 -2.70 24.22
N SER A 256 40.69 -3.66 24.06
CA SER A 256 40.20 -4.11 22.76
C SER A 256 38.86 -3.46 22.43
N VAL A 257 38.71 -2.92 21.23
CA VAL A 257 37.47 -2.27 20.75
C VAL A 257 36.95 -2.96 19.50
N ARG A 258 35.63 -3.05 19.38
CA ARG A 258 34.96 -3.56 18.19
C ARG A 258 33.65 -2.83 17.95
N ALA A 259 33.36 -2.45 16.71
CA ALA A 259 32.11 -1.81 16.34
C ALA A 259 31.51 -2.39 15.06
N TYR A 260 30.22 -2.15 14.87
CA TYR A 260 29.48 -2.45 13.64
C TYR A 260 28.72 -1.21 13.23
N HIS A 261 28.85 -0.83 11.95
CA HIS A 261 28.08 0.28 11.38
C HIS A 261 27.34 -0.19 10.13
N PRO A 262 26.00 -0.06 10.07
CA PRO A 262 25.22 -0.65 8.98
C PRO A 262 25.47 0.03 7.63
N ASP A 263 25.86 1.32 7.62
CA ASP A 263 26.18 2.05 6.39
C ASP A 263 27.47 1.54 5.73
N ASP A 264 28.38 0.92 6.49
CA ASP A 264 29.58 0.24 5.98
C ASP A 264 29.80 -1.08 6.74
N SER A 265 28.91 -2.04 6.46
CA SER A 265 28.89 -3.35 7.13
C SER A 265 30.17 -4.19 6.93
N ARG A 266 31.05 -3.82 5.99
CA ARG A 266 32.30 -4.51 5.68
C ARG A 266 33.53 -3.82 6.29
N ALA A 267 33.36 -2.66 6.92
CA ALA A 267 34.45 -1.96 7.57
C ALA A 267 35.12 -2.83 8.64
N TYR A 268 36.45 -2.89 8.62
CA TYR A 268 37.23 -3.51 9.67
C TYR A 268 37.36 -2.52 10.84
N LEU A 269 36.63 -2.79 11.92
CA LEU A 269 36.46 -1.89 13.06
C LEU A 269 36.96 -2.50 14.38
N ASP A 270 37.89 -3.45 14.29
CA ASP A 270 38.46 -4.17 15.42
C ASP A 270 39.86 -3.60 15.72
N GLY A 271 40.10 -3.18 16.96
CA GLY A 271 41.37 -2.55 17.37
C GLY A 271 41.79 -2.90 18.78
N GLU A 272 43.09 -2.76 19.06
CA GLU A 272 43.69 -3.06 20.36
C GLU A 272 44.71 -1.98 20.72
N VAL A 273 44.69 -1.54 21.98
CA VAL A 273 45.57 -0.49 22.51
C VAL A 273 46.17 -0.89 23.85
N ASP A 274 47.49 -0.86 23.90
CA ASP A 274 48.27 -0.87 25.14
C ASP A 274 49.17 0.38 25.18
N GLN A 275 48.89 1.30 26.11
CA GLN A 275 49.65 2.53 26.33
C GLN A 275 50.79 2.37 27.35
N THR A 276 50.90 1.20 27.99
CA THR A 276 52.00 0.84 28.91
C THR A 276 53.23 0.35 28.15
N LEU A 277 53.02 -0.28 27.00
CA LEU A 277 54.08 -0.66 26.08
C LEU A 277 54.64 0.60 25.38
N GLY A 278 55.84 1.01 25.78
CA GLY A 278 56.65 1.97 25.01
C GLY A 278 56.89 1.47 23.58
N GLU A 279 57.34 2.36 22.69
CA GLU A 279 57.68 2.00 21.30
C GLU A 279 58.68 0.81 21.23
N PRO A 280 58.66 0.01 20.15
CA PRO A 280 59.80 -0.81 19.81
C PRO A 280 61.00 0.12 19.62
N ALA A 281 62.02 -0.03 20.47
CA ALA A 281 63.16 0.86 20.50
C ALA A 281 63.95 0.84 19.17
N THR A 282 63.74 1.85 18.32
CA THR A 282 64.76 2.26 17.36
C THR A 282 65.70 3.17 18.18
N HIS A 283 66.91 2.68 18.49
CA HIS A 283 67.92 3.35 19.36
C HIS A 283 67.86 3.09 20.88
N GLY A 284 67.56 1.85 21.30
CA GLY A 284 68.19 1.27 22.50
C GLY A 284 67.97 1.93 23.86
N VAL A 285 66.98 2.82 24.03
CA VAL A 285 66.56 3.32 25.35
C VAL A 285 65.06 3.12 25.50
N ALA A 286 64.68 2.04 26.18
CA ALA A 286 63.31 1.80 26.61
C ALA A 286 62.99 2.72 27.80
N THR A 287 62.16 3.75 27.61
CA THR A 287 61.81 4.70 28.68
C THR A 287 60.50 4.37 29.42
N THR A 288 59.90 3.20 29.21
CA THR A 288 58.64 2.81 29.91
C THR A 288 58.55 1.32 30.25
N ARG A 289 59.68 0.63 30.45
CA ARG A 289 59.65 -0.66 31.18
C ARG A 289 59.52 -0.38 32.68
N GLY A 290 58.30 -0.13 33.14
CA GLY A 290 58.02 0.06 34.57
C GLY A 290 56.54 0.05 34.95
N VAL A 291 55.61 0.10 33.99
CA VAL A 291 54.16 0.07 34.26
C VAL A 291 53.56 -1.34 34.12
N ALA A 292 54.22 -2.24 33.38
CA ALA A 292 53.69 -3.55 33.03
C ALA A 292 53.53 -4.54 34.21
N ASP A 293 54.25 -4.36 35.32
CA ASP A 293 54.21 -5.30 36.45
C ASP A 293 52.93 -5.15 37.31
N ASN A 294 52.21 -4.03 37.17
CA ASN A 294 51.02 -3.69 37.97
C ASN A 294 49.75 -3.50 37.11
N THR A 295 49.72 -4.06 35.91
CA THR A 295 48.53 -4.10 35.05
C THR A 295 48.18 -5.55 34.70
N TYR A 296 46.89 -5.83 34.49
CA TYR A 296 46.44 -7.16 34.10
C TYR A 296 45.09 -7.12 33.38
N GLY A 297 44.87 -8.05 32.46
CA GLY A 297 43.58 -8.27 31.80
C GLY A 297 43.32 -7.37 30.60
N ASP A 298 42.36 -7.78 29.79
CA ASP A 298 41.87 -7.07 28.62
C ASP A 298 40.49 -6.47 28.89
N ALA A 299 40.35 -5.17 28.64
CA ALA A 299 39.09 -4.46 28.66
C ALA A 299 38.47 -4.44 27.26
N TYR A 300 37.59 -5.39 26.98
CA TYR A 300 36.87 -5.46 25.71
C TYR A 300 35.62 -4.57 25.69
N HIS A 301 35.53 -3.67 24.70
CA HIS A 301 34.39 -2.76 24.49
C HIS A 301 33.77 -2.98 23.11
N TYR A 302 32.46 -3.20 23.07
CA TYR A 302 31.71 -3.43 21.83
C TYR A 302 30.71 -2.30 21.55
N ALA A 303 30.54 -1.99 20.27
CA ALA A 303 29.52 -1.09 19.72
C ALA A 303 29.64 0.38 20.12
N GLU A 304 30.86 0.90 20.20
CA GLU A 304 31.12 2.34 20.30
C GLU A 304 30.74 3.10 19.01
N PRO A 305 30.59 4.44 19.06
CA PRO A 305 30.01 5.21 17.96
C PRO A 305 30.96 5.50 16.78
N TYR A 306 32.21 4.99 16.80
CA TYR A 306 33.18 5.27 15.73
C TYR A 306 32.82 4.57 14.42
N ARG A 307 33.03 5.27 13.30
CA ARG A 307 32.81 4.74 11.94
C ARG A 307 34.09 4.30 11.24
N VAL A 308 35.24 4.73 11.76
CA VAL A 308 36.57 4.43 11.23
C VAL A 308 37.49 4.04 12.38
N LEU A 309 38.39 3.09 12.13
CA LEU A 309 39.30 2.60 13.15
C LEU A 309 40.40 3.61 13.51
N GLY A 310 40.82 4.43 12.54
CA GLY A 310 41.98 5.31 12.67
C GLY A 310 43.31 4.56 12.49
N LYS A 311 44.43 5.28 12.62
CA LYS A 311 45.78 4.70 12.50
C LYS A 311 46.39 4.50 13.88
N SER A 312 46.73 3.25 14.23
CA SER A 312 47.23 2.88 15.57
C SER A 312 48.50 3.61 16.01
N HIS A 313 49.39 3.91 15.06
CA HIS A 313 50.68 4.56 15.32
C HIS A 313 50.57 6.07 15.56
N LEU A 314 49.46 6.71 15.16
CA LEU A 314 49.22 8.13 15.42
C LEU A 314 48.80 8.35 16.88
N ARG A 315 49.18 9.49 17.45
CA ARG A 315 48.95 9.87 18.84
C ARG A 315 48.55 11.34 18.91
N ASP A 316 48.10 11.77 20.09
CA ASP A 316 47.83 13.18 20.38
C ASP A 316 46.98 13.85 19.29
N GLU A 317 47.31 15.07 18.86
CA GLU A 317 46.59 15.79 17.79
C GLU A 317 46.59 15.09 16.42
N ASP A 318 47.57 14.22 16.14
CA ASP A 318 47.65 13.53 14.84
C ASP A 318 46.64 12.37 14.74
N LEU A 319 46.21 11.81 15.87
CA LEU A 319 45.21 10.75 15.88
C LEU A 319 43.82 11.35 15.63
N GLN A 320 43.18 10.87 14.55
CA GLN A 320 41.81 11.26 14.21
C GLN A 320 40.86 11.11 15.41
N SER A 321 40.31 12.22 15.86
CA SER A 321 39.32 12.29 16.94
C SER A 321 38.09 11.43 16.61
N GLU A 322 37.53 10.79 17.63
CA GLU A 322 36.38 9.88 17.53
C GLU A 322 36.57 8.64 16.61
N SER A 323 37.82 8.26 16.32
CA SER A 323 38.14 6.96 15.74
C SER A 323 38.18 5.83 16.78
N GLY A 324 38.19 4.56 16.34
CA GLY A 324 38.28 3.41 17.26
C GLY A 324 39.52 3.46 18.16
N PHE A 325 40.71 3.75 17.59
CA PHE A 325 41.92 3.92 18.39
C PHE A 325 41.87 5.13 19.33
N PHE A 326 41.12 6.18 18.97
CA PHE A 326 40.92 7.33 19.84
C PHE A 326 40.15 6.95 21.10
N TYR A 327 38.98 6.31 20.96
CA TYR A 327 38.18 5.88 22.12
C TYR A 327 38.93 4.84 22.97
N ALA A 328 39.58 3.87 22.34
CA ALA A 328 40.39 2.86 23.03
C ALA A 328 41.51 3.49 23.88
N ARG A 329 42.22 4.50 23.34
CA ARG A 329 43.26 5.24 24.08
C ARG A 329 42.69 6.02 25.25
N LEU A 330 41.59 6.75 25.06
CA LEU A 330 40.94 7.49 26.14
C LEU A 330 40.50 6.59 27.29
N ARG A 331 39.96 5.39 26.98
CA ARG A 331 39.64 4.39 28.00
C ARG A 331 40.87 3.91 28.75
N HIS A 332 41.92 3.57 28.02
CA HIS A 332 43.16 3.12 28.66
C HIS A 332 43.77 4.24 29.54
N GLU A 333 43.75 5.50 29.09
CA GLU A 333 44.15 6.64 29.92
C GLU A 333 43.36 6.73 31.22
N ARG A 334 42.03 6.52 31.21
CA ARG A 334 41.21 6.51 32.44
C ARG A 334 41.62 5.39 33.40
N TYR A 335 41.92 4.19 32.89
CA TYR A 335 42.44 3.09 33.71
C TYR A 335 43.80 3.47 34.32
N LEU A 336 44.71 4.03 33.52
CA LEU A 336 46.05 4.43 33.99
C LEU A 336 46.03 5.63 34.95
N ASN A 337 45.14 6.62 34.77
CA ASN A 337 44.96 7.74 35.71
C ASN A 337 44.57 7.22 37.11
N ASN A 338 43.87 6.09 37.14
CA ASN A 338 43.38 5.44 38.35
C ASN A 338 44.45 4.57 39.03
N GLN A 339 45.54 4.21 38.36
CA GLN A 339 46.53 3.27 38.87
C GLN A 339 47.26 3.79 40.12
N THR A 340 47.61 5.08 40.15
CA THR A 340 48.33 5.73 41.25
C THR A 340 47.61 6.98 41.70
N HIS A 341 47.20 7.00 42.97
CA HIS A 341 46.55 8.13 43.62
C HIS A 341 47.47 8.73 44.68
N LEU A 342 47.65 10.04 44.62
CA LEU A 342 48.52 10.80 45.50
C LEU A 342 47.67 11.79 46.29
N SER A 343 48.01 12.03 47.55
CA SER A 343 47.34 13.04 48.36
C SER A 343 48.29 13.67 49.37
N GLY A 344 47.92 14.84 49.87
CA GLY A 344 48.67 15.56 50.89
C GLY A 344 47.89 16.76 51.41
N THR A 345 48.45 17.43 52.39
CA THR A 345 47.89 18.66 52.97
C THR A 345 48.85 19.82 52.73
N SER A 346 48.31 21.01 52.48
CA SER A 346 49.05 22.25 52.29
C SER A 346 48.45 23.40 53.10
N SER A 347 49.26 24.42 53.39
CA SER A 347 48.79 25.70 53.93
C SER A 347 48.40 26.70 52.84
N SER A 348 48.69 26.41 51.56
CA SER A 348 48.56 27.41 50.51
C SER A 348 47.13 27.59 50.03
N ALA A 349 46.65 28.83 50.05
CA ALA A 349 45.35 29.22 49.52
C ALA A 349 45.33 29.34 47.98
N THR A 350 46.49 29.28 47.32
CA THR A 350 46.63 29.47 45.86
C THR A 350 46.53 28.17 45.07
N LEU A 351 46.56 27.01 45.74
CA LEU A 351 46.39 25.72 45.09
C LEU A 351 45.00 25.60 44.45
N ALA A 352 44.96 25.04 43.24
CA ALA A 352 43.74 24.82 42.47
C ALA A 352 43.84 23.54 41.60
N PRO A 353 42.72 22.87 41.28
CA PRO A 353 42.71 21.76 40.34
C PRO A 353 43.26 22.14 38.95
N GLY A 354 44.03 21.23 38.35
CA GLY A 354 44.72 21.42 37.07
C GLY A 354 46.09 22.11 37.16
N GLN A 355 46.58 22.39 38.38
CA GLN A 355 47.98 22.78 38.62
C GLN A 355 48.89 21.56 38.70
N VAL A 356 50.11 21.70 38.16
CA VAL A 356 51.20 20.74 38.29
C VAL A 356 52.09 21.16 39.44
N LEU A 357 51.92 20.53 40.59
CA LEU A 357 52.67 20.80 41.81
C LEU A 357 54.01 20.05 41.80
N THR A 358 55.08 20.81 42.00
CA THR A 358 56.42 20.31 42.28
C THR A 358 56.66 20.40 43.78
N ILE A 359 57.01 19.27 44.41
CA ILE A 359 57.32 19.24 45.85
C ILE A 359 58.84 19.23 46.03
N SER A 360 59.39 20.27 46.63
CA SER A 360 60.83 20.38 46.90
C SER A 360 61.22 19.81 48.27
N GLY A 361 62.45 19.31 48.37
CA GLY A 361 62.94 18.54 49.52
C GLY A 361 62.85 17.02 49.31
N ASP A 362 62.97 16.25 50.40
CA ASP A 362 62.99 14.78 50.37
C ASP A 362 61.56 14.19 50.28
N ALA A 363 60.83 14.50 49.20
CA ALA A 363 59.49 13.95 48.96
C ALA A 363 59.53 12.43 48.66
N PRO A 364 58.47 11.67 49.01
CA PRO A 364 58.39 10.25 48.63
C PRO A 364 58.54 10.06 47.12
N LYS A 365 59.17 8.95 46.70
CA LYS A 365 59.49 8.67 45.28
C LYS A 365 58.30 8.84 44.32
N ALA A 366 57.09 8.54 44.77
CA ALA A 366 55.88 8.66 43.95
C ALA A 366 55.53 10.11 43.56
N PHE A 367 56.07 11.11 44.26
CA PHE A 367 55.89 12.54 43.98
C PHE A 367 57.04 13.13 43.13
N ALA A 368 58.08 12.35 42.82
CA ALA A 368 59.26 12.82 42.10
C ALA A 368 58.96 13.31 40.68
N SER A 369 57.92 12.76 40.04
CA SER A 369 57.50 13.10 38.67
C SER A 369 56.65 14.37 38.57
N ARG A 370 56.55 15.17 39.64
CA ARG A 370 55.51 16.20 39.82
C ARG A 370 54.11 15.58 39.86
N VAL A 371 53.12 16.33 40.36
CA VAL A 371 51.76 15.81 40.53
C VAL A 371 50.74 16.78 39.96
N VAL A 372 49.73 16.26 39.26
CA VAL A 372 48.61 17.06 38.76
C VAL A 372 47.50 17.02 39.80
N ILE A 373 47.16 18.17 40.38
CA ILE A 373 46.08 18.28 41.37
C ILE A 373 44.74 18.05 40.66
N THR A 374 43.99 17.04 41.08
CA THR A 374 42.68 16.70 40.51
C THR A 374 41.53 17.16 41.39
N LYS A 375 41.77 17.33 42.69
CA LYS A 375 40.79 17.81 43.66
C LYS A 375 41.50 18.51 44.81
N ILE A 376 40.85 19.54 45.35
CA ILE A 376 41.24 20.15 46.62
C ILE A 376 40.04 20.26 47.56
N THR A 377 40.31 20.24 48.86
CA THR A 377 39.36 20.60 49.90
C THR A 377 40.01 21.59 50.85
N THR A 378 39.51 22.83 50.83
CA THR A 378 40.03 23.95 51.61
C THR A 378 39.14 24.17 52.82
N ARG A 379 39.73 24.25 54.01
CA ARG A 379 39.03 24.52 55.27
C ARG A 379 39.76 25.61 56.04
N ALA A 380 39.01 26.54 56.61
CA ALA A 380 39.53 27.44 57.64
C ALA A 380 38.40 27.86 58.58
N ALA A 381 38.76 28.23 59.80
CA ALA A 381 37.83 28.73 60.81
C ALA A 381 38.54 29.79 61.66
N ARG A 382 37.81 30.62 62.41
CA ARG A 382 38.45 31.64 63.28
C ARG A 382 39.42 31.04 64.30
N ASP A 383 39.13 29.82 64.76
CA ASP A 383 39.93 29.07 65.72
C ASP A 383 40.99 28.16 65.06
N ARG A 384 41.10 28.17 63.72
CA ARG A 384 41.95 27.23 62.98
C ARG A 384 42.50 27.81 61.68
N SER A 385 43.80 27.72 61.50
CA SER A 385 44.48 28.14 60.26
C SER A 385 43.95 27.40 59.03
N LEU A 386 44.11 28.02 57.87
CA LEU A 386 43.72 27.47 56.58
C LEU A 386 44.52 26.20 56.27
N THR A 387 43.81 25.15 55.85
CA THR A 387 44.38 23.90 55.35
C THR A 387 43.73 23.54 54.02
N CYS A 388 44.54 23.11 53.06
CA CYS A 388 44.14 22.62 51.75
C CYS A 388 44.57 21.16 51.60
N ASP A 389 43.63 20.23 51.70
CA ASP A 389 43.87 18.83 51.39
C ASP A 389 43.74 18.63 49.88
N PHE A 390 44.77 18.11 49.22
CA PHE A 390 44.75 17.86 47.78
C PHE A 390 44.79 16.36 47.47
N GLU A 391 44.11 15.98 46.40
CA GLU A 391 44.26 14.72 45.71
C GLU A 391 44.84 14.98 44.32
N ALA A 392 45.70 14.08 43.86
CA ALA A 392 46.47 14.26 42.65
C ALA A 392 46.78 12.92 41.96
N MET A 393 47.12 13.01 40.69
CA MET A 393 47.72 11.92 39.92
C MET A 393 49.17 12.27 39.56
N PRO A 394 50.06 11.29 39.34
CA PRO A 394 51.39 11.55 38.81
C PRO A 394 51.30 12.29 37.46
N TYR A 395 52.14 13.31 37.28
CA TYR A 395 52.29 13.91 35.96
C TYR A 395 53.06 12.97 35.03
N ALA A 396 52.59 12.83 33.79
CA ALA A 396 53.25 12.06 32.75
C ALA A 396 53.16 12.79 31.40
N LEU A 397 54.23 12.69 30.61
CA LEU A 397 54.32 13.31 29.28
C LEU A 397 53.44 12.67 28.21
N ARG A 398 52.75 11.57 28.51
CA ARG A 398 51.92 10.84 27.53
C ARG A 398 50.57 10.42 28.10
N LEU A 399 50.25 10.82 29.34
CA LEU A 399 49.00 10.49 29.99
C LEU A 399 48.40 11.78 30.54
N CYS A 400 47.29 12.18 29.94
CA CYS A 400 46.49 13.29 30.41
C CYS A 400 45.41 12.78 31.37
N PHE A 401 44.94 13.64 32.24
CA PHE A 401 43.76 13.41 33.06
C PHE A 401 42.55 13.23 32.15
N ARG A 402 41.80 12.16 32.37
CA ARG A 402 40.52 11.91 31.72
C ARG A 402 39.42 11.82 32.78
N PRO A 403 38.33 12.58 32.63
CA PRO A 403 37.21 12.46 33.53
C PRO A 403 36.56 11.09 33.36
N GLU A 404 35.96 10.61 34.44
CA GLU A 404 35.06 9.46 34.40
C GLU A 404 33.87 9.78 33.49
N VAL A 405 33.39 8.78 32.74
CA VAL A 405 32.26 8.95 31.82
C VAL A 405 30.97 8.59 32.56
N PRO A 406 30.08 9.55 32.86
CA PRO A 406 28.76 9.25 33.37
C PRO A 406 28.02 8.24 32.47
N PRO A 407 27.22 7.32 33.05
CA PRO A 407 26.47 6.35 32.27
C PRO A 407 25.55 7.06 31.27
N LYS A 408 25.59 6.63 30.02
CA LYS A 408 24.70 7.15 28.98
C LYS A 408 23.25 6.76 29.29
N PRO A 409 22.28 7.69 29.20
CA PRO A 409 20.88 7.34 29.37
C PRO A 409 20.47 6.29 28.34
N GLN A 410 19.67 5.31 28.76
CA GLN A 410 19.20 4.23 27.90
C GLN A 410 17.68 4.32 27.68
N ILE A 411 17.25 4.09 26.46
CA ILE A 411 15.83 3.99 26.08
C ILE A 411 15.50 2.52 25.86
N ALA A 412 14.91 1.89 26.88
CA ALA A 412 14.57 0.46 26.83
C ALA A 412 13.40 0.13 25.88
N GLY A 413 12.51 1.09 25.63
CA GLY A 413 11.31 0.94 24.80
C GLY A 413 11.41 1.65 23.46
N THR A 414 10.25 1.98 22.89
CA THR A 414 10.17 2.78 21.66
C THR A 414 9.68 4.20 21.93
N LEU A 415 10.17 5.17 21.17
CA LEU A 415 9.62 6.52 21.14
C LEU A 415 8.75 6.72 19.90
N PRO A 416 7.59 7.38 20.00
CA PRO A 416 6.76 7.67 18.85
C PRO A 416 7.39 8.79 18.02
N ALA A 417 7.33 8.63 16.71
CA ALA A 417 7.71 9.63 15.72
C ALA A 417 6.76 9.56 14.52
N ARG A 418 6.79 10.59 13.67
CA ARG A 418 6.03 10.60 12.42
C ARG A 418 6.94 10.74 11.23
N ILE A 419 6.64 10.00 10.16
CA ILE A 419 7.34 10.14 8.88
C ILE A 419 7.13 11.56 8.36
N THR A 420 8.22 12.26 8.08
CA THR A 420 8.21 13.66 7.63
C THR A 420 8.52 13.77 6.14
N HIS A 421 8.25 14.93 5.54
CA HIS A 421 8.58 15.24 4.16
C HIS A 421 8.75 16.77 3.99
N PRO A 422 9.67 17.26 3.14
CA PRO A 422 9.92 18.70 3.01
C PRO A 422 8.72 19.53 2.51
N GLN A 423 7.92 18.96 1.60
CA GLN A 423 6.70 19.59 1.09
C GLN A 423 5.51 19.41 2.04
N SER A 424 4.57 20.35 2.01
CA SER A 424 3.31 20.27 2.76
C SER A 424 2.33 19.28 2.12
N ASN A 425 1.69 18.46 2.96
CA ASN A 425 0.68 17.45 2.62
C ASN A 425 1.01 16.49 1.44
N PRO A 426 2.19 15.87 1.41
CA PRO A 426 2.55 14.92 0.37
C PRO A 426 1.96 13.54 0.71
N MET A 427 1.52 12.78 -0.29
CA MET A 427 1.05 11.41 -0.06
C MET A 427 2.21 10.45 0.24
N TYR A 428 3.32 10.60 -0.48
CA TYR A 428 4.51 9.76 -0.34
C TYR A 428 5.63 10.55 0.34
N THR A 429 6.48 9.86 1.10
CA THR A 429 7.67 10.46 1.73
C THR A 429 8.91 10.30 0.86
N GLU A 430 9.97 11.05 1.18
CA GLU A 430 11.30 10.86 0.59
C GLU A 430 11.97 9.65 1.23
N ILE A 431 12.59 8.84 0.38
CA ILE A 431 13.38 7.68 0.77
C ILE A 431 14.74 7.86 0.11
N ASP A 432 15.82 7.69 0.87
CA ASP A 432 17.15 7.78 0.30
C ASP A 432 17.55 6.54 -0.53
N ASP A 433 18.72 6.57 -1.17
CA ASP A 433 19.24 5.47 -1.99
C ASP A 433 19.41 4.15 -1.22
N HIS A 434 19.34 4.19 0.12
CA HIS A 434 19.45 3.03 1.00
C HIS A 434 18.10 2.59 1.59
N GLY A 435 16.97 3.20 1.19
CA GLY A 435 15.66 2.81 1.69
C GLY A 435 15.32 3.32 3.09
N ARG A 436 16.01 4.37 3.58
CA ARG A 436 15.84 4.97 4.92
C ARG A 436 14.84 6.13 4.89
N TYR A 437 14.32 6.49 6.05
CA TYR A 437 13.32 7.53 6.23
C TYR A 437 13.80 8.62 7.19
N ARG A 438 13.27 9.83 7.05
CA ARG A 438 13.34 10.84 8.10
C ARG A 438 12.07 10.87 8.91
N VAL A 439 12.20 11.19 10.19
CA VAL A 439 11.08 11.27 11.13
C VAL A 439 11.13 12.55 11.94
N LYS A 440 9.97 12.97 12.42
CA LYS A 440 9.83 13.97 13.47
C LYS A 440 9.51 13.25 14.77
N PHE A 441 10.45 13.25 15.72
CA PHE A 441 10.22 12.73 17.06
C PHE A 441 9.18 13.58 17.79
N LEU A 442 8.20 12.95 18.46
CA LEU A 442 7.11 13.69 19.10
C LEU A 442 7.54 14.41 20.38
N PHE A 443 8.64 14.00 21.01
CA PHE A 443 9.18 14.70 22.18
C PHE A 443 9.92 15.99 21.80
N ASP A 444 10.36 16.12 20.54
CA ASP A 444 11.22 17.21 20.15
C ASP A 444 10.42 18.52 20.06
N ARG A 445 10.85 19.50 20.85
CA ARG A 445 10.20 20.80 20.99
C ARG A 445 10.84 21.86 20.11
N ASP A 446 11.97 21.53 19.46
CA ASP A 446 12.67 22.45 18.60
C ASP A 446 12.00 22.57 17.23
N THR A 447 12.09 23.76 16.64
CA THR A 447 11.52 24.02 15.32
C THR A 447 12.56 23.71 14.27
N TRP A 448 12.24 22.74 13.41
CA TRP A 448 13.07 22.29 12.31
C TRP A 448 12.36 22.50 10.97
N PRO A 449 13.10 22.75 9.88
CA PRO A 449 12.54 22.61 8.53
C PRO A 449 12.02 21.19 8.32
N ALA A 450 10.83 21.06 7.74
CA ALA A 450 10.25 19.75 7.43
C ALA A 450 11.18 18.91 6.53
N GLY A 451 11.21 17.61 6.76
CA GLY A 451 12.16 16.71 6.13
C GLY A 451 13.61 16.84 6.62
N ARG A 452 13.88 17.51 7.74
CA ARG A 452 15.22 17.68 8.35
C ARG A 452 15.24 17.55 9.88
N GLU A 453 14.17 17.01 10.46
CA GLU A 453 13.98 16.88 11.91
C GLU A 453 14.77 15.71 12.53
N SER A 454 15.29 14.81 11.72
CA SER A 454 16.16 13.71 12.16
C SER A 454 17.21 13.36 11.11
N LYS A 455 18.21 12.59 11.56
CA LYS A 455 19.04 11.78 10.66
C LYS A 455 18.21 10.74 9.90
N TRP A 456 18.81 10.13 8.88
CA TRP A 456 18.18 9.02 8.16
C TRP A 456 18.08 7.78 9.03
N LEU A 457 16.88 7.22 9.16
CA LEU A 457 16.58 6.06 9.98
C LEU A 457 16.29 4.85 9.11
N ARG A 458 16.96 3.73 9.42
CA ARG A 458 16.64 2.42 8.84
C ARG A 458 15.29 1.94 9.37
N GLN A 459 14.56 1.21 8.53
CA GLN A 459 13.33 0.52 8.91
C GLN A 459 13.58 -0.97 9.07
N ALA A 460 13.18 -1.55 10.20
CA ALA A 460 13.14 -2.98 10.39
C ALA A 460 12.12 -3.60 9.40
N ARG A 461 12.53 -4.66 8.71
CA ARG A 461 11.72 -5.31 7.68
C ARG A 461 11.48 -6.78 8.04
N ALA A 462 10.31 -7.29 7.65
CA ALA A 462 10.00 -8.72 7.83
C ALA A 462 10.89 -9.63 6.98
N TYR A 463 11.32 -9.17 5.81
CA TYR A 463 12.24 -9.90 4.92
C TYR A 463 13.11 -8.93 4.11
N ALA A 464 14.43 -9.10 4.16
CA ALA A 464 15.40 -8.26 3.44
C ALA A 464 16.57 -9.11 2.92
N GLY A 465 16.98 -8.84 1.67
CA GLY A 465 18.15 -9.37 0.98
C GLY A 465 18.78 -8.28 0.12
N ASP A 466 19.68 -8.64 -0.80
CA ASP A 466 20.39 -7.69 -1.66
C ASP A 466 19.51 -7.13 -2.79
N THR A 467 18.78 -8.01 -3.49
CA THR A 467 17.95 -7.74 -4.66
C THR A 467 16.50 -8.22 -4.48
N TYR A 468 16.20 -8.80 -3.33
CA TYR A 468 14.89 -9.36 -2.97
C TYR A 468 14.51 -9.01 -1.53
N GLY A 469 13.22 -8.99 -1.21
CA GLY A 469 12.71 -8.69 0.11
C GLY A 469 11.26 -8.21 0.10
N LEU A 470 10.77 -7.77 1.26
CA LEU A 470 9.46 -7.13 1.41
C LEU A 470 9.64 -5.67 1.83
N HIS A 471 9.36 -4.74 0.91
CA HIS A 471 9.38 -3.31 1.18
C HIS A 471 8.03 -2.70 0.81
N LEU A 472 7.28 -2.25 1.83
CA LEU A 472 6.06 -1.48 1.67
C LEU A 472 6.37 -0.04 2.12
N PRO A 473 6.57 0.91 1.20
CA PRO A 473 6.96 2.26 1.54
C PRO A 473 5.98 2.93 2.51
N LEU A 474 6.50 3.50 3.59
CA LEU A 474 5.70 4.31 4.52
C LEU A 474 5.28 5.62 3.84
N ILE A 475 4.07 6.09 4.18
CA ILE A 475 3.53 7.36 3.68
C ILE A 475 3.89 8.49 4.64
N ALA A 476 3.88 9.73 4.15
CA ALA A 476 4.12 10.89 5.03
C ALA A 476 3.01 10.98 6.10
N GLY A 477 3.38 11.37 7.32
CA GLY A 477 2.48 11.43 8.47
C GLY A 477 2.28 10.11 9.22
N THR A 478 2.67 8.96 8.64
CA THR A 478 2.57 7.64 9.30
C THR A 478 3.24 7.69 10.67
N GLU A 479 2.52 7.25 11.71
CA GLU A 479 3.11 7.06 13.02
C GLU A 479 4.03 5.83 13.02
N VAL A 480 5.20 5.99 13.60
CA VAL A 480 6.20 4.94 13.72
C VAL A 480 6.75 4.85 15.13
N ALA A 481 7.02 3.62 15.56
CA ALA A 481 7.72 3.32 16.79
C ALA A 481 9.23 3.26 16.52
N ILE A 482 10.00 4.16 17.15
CA ILE A 482 11.46 4.22 17.02
C ILE A 482 12.09 3.44 18.16
N ALA A 483 12.82 2.38 17.84
CA ALA A 483 13.65 1.64 18.79
C ALA A 483 15.12 2.09 18.70
N PHE A 484 15.92 1.68 19.68
CA PHE A 484 17.30 2.15 19.85
C PHE A 484 18.23 0.94 20.02
N GLU A 485 19.28 0.85 19.19
CA GLU A 485 20.25 -0.26 19.30
C GLU A 485 20.92 -0.22 20.68
N GLN A 486 20.81 -1.30 21.46
CA GLN A 486 21.30 -1.39 22.85
C GLN A 486 20.72 -0.33 23.80
N GLY A 487 19.59 0.29 23.42
CA GLY A 487 19.00 1.41 24.13
C GLY A 487 19.74 2.74 23.94
N ASP A 488 20.72 2.83 23.04
CA ASP A 488 21.49 4.05 22.80
C ASP A 488 20.64 5.12 22.08
N PRO A 489 20.37 6.29 22.70
CA PRO A 489 19.62 7.39 22.11
C PRO A 489 20.14 7.89 20.74
N ASP A 490 21.43 7.68 20.45
CA ASP A 490 22.07 8.12 19.20
C ASP A 490 21.97 7.08 18.07
N LYS A 491 21.43 5.88 18.36
CA LYS A 491 21.23 4.79 17.40
C LYS A 491 19.76 4.42 17.17
N PRO A 492 18.90 5.37 16.78
CA PRO A 492 17.50 5.09 16.47
C PRO A 492 17.32 4.33 15.15
N TYR A 493 16.30 3.47 15.10
CA TYR A 493 15.76 2.85 13.88
C TYR A 493 14.24 2.69 14.00
N ILE A 494 13.53 2.67 12.88
CA ILE A 494 12.08 2.44 12.85
C ILE A 494 11.84 0.95 13.06
N ALA A 495 11.21 0.59 14.18
CA ALA A 495 10.87 -0.80 14.50
C ALA A 495 9.54 -1.22 13.84
N HIS A 496 8.52 -0.36 13.94
CA HIS A 496 7.17 -0.66 13.47
C HIS A 496 6.47 0.60 12.94
N ALA A 497 5.54 0.40 12.01
CA ALA A 497 4.51 1.39 11.70
C ALA A 497 3.28 1.12 12.56
N LEU A 498 2.63 2.18 13.04
CA LEU A 498 1.46 2.12 13.91
C LEU A 498 0.27 2.81 13.22
N HIS A 499 -0.93 2.33 13.55
CA HIS A 499 -2.17 3.02 13.20
C HIS A 499 -2.57 3.97 14.34
N ASP A 500 -3.30 5.03 14.01
CA ASP A 500 -3.80 6.01 14.98
C ASP A 500 -5.25 6.42 14.64
N ASP A 501 -5.78 7.46 15.30
CA ASP A 501 -7.14 7.94 15.09
C ASP A 501 -7.36 8.61 13.71
N GLN A 502 -6.30 9.20 13.15
CA GLN A 502 -6.31 9.83 11.83
C GLN A 502 -6.10 8.80 10.71
N TYR A 503 -5.30 7.77 10.98
CA TYR A 503 -4.92 6.68 10.09
C TYR A 503 -5.26 5.33 10.74
N PRO A 504 -6.55 4.97 10.84
CA PRO A 504 -6.98 3.74 11.48
C PRO A 504 -6.59 2.50 10.67
N ASP A 505 -6.53 1.35 11.34
CA ASP A 505 -6.28 0.07 10.70
C ASP A 505 -7.37 -0.27 9.65
N LEU A 506 -6.97 -1.03 8.63
CA LEU A 506 -7.86 -1.56 7.60
C LEU A 506 -8.81 -2.62 8.14
N VAL A 507 -8.41 -3.32 9.20
CA VAL A 507 -9.17 -4.38 9.84
C VAL A 507 -9.63 -3.90 11.21
N THR A 508 -10.94 -3.81 11.37
CA THR A 508 -11.58 -3.33 12.60
C THR A 508 -12.70 -4.29 12.98
N GLN A 509 -13.40 -4.03 14.09
CA GLN A 509 -14.60 -4.80 14.47
C GLN A 509 -15.66 -4.91 13.36
N ARG A 510 -15.67 -4.02 12.37
CA ARG A 510 -16.62 -4.07 11.23
C ARG A 510 -16.27 -5.14 10.18
N ASN A 511 -15.09 -5.75 10.28
CA ASN A 511 -14.51 -6.66 9.29
C ASN A 511 -13.34 -7.48 9.86
N ASP A 512 -13.47 -7.92 11.10
CA ASP A 512 -12.46 -8.60 11.92
C ASP A 512 -12.01 -9.97 11.38
N HIS A 513 -12.79 -10.58 10.49
CA HIS A 513 -12.40 -11.82 9.79
C HIS A 513 -11.57 -11.58 8.52
N ARG A 514 -11.09 -10.37 8.26
CA ARG A 514 -10.32 -10.06 7.05
C ARG A 514 -8.83 -9.97 7.30
N ASN A 515 -8.07 -10.45 6.31
CA ASN A 515 -6.65 -10.21 6.14
C ASN A 515 -6.46 -9.37 4.87
N VAL A 516 -5.89 -8.18 4.98
CA VAL A 516 -5.86 -7.20 3.87
C VAL A 516 -4.48 -6.60 3.69
N LEU A 517 -3.95 -6.71 2.47
CA LEU A 517 -2.90 -5.84 1.96
C LEU A 517 -3.54 -4.86 0.98
N ARG A 518 -3.45 -3.56 1.27
CA ARG A 518 -4.04 -2.50 0.44
C ARG A 518 -3.06 -1.34 0.29
N THR A 519 -2.80 -0.95 -0.95
CA THR A 519 -1.99 0.24 -1.26
C THR A 519 -2.86 1.51 -1.33
N PRO A 520 -2.25 2.72 -1.32
CA PRO A 520 -3.00 3.97 -1.43
C PRO A 520 -3.88 4.08 -2.70
N ALA A 521 -3.42 3.53 -3.82
CA ALA A 521 -4.19 3.43 -5.07
C ALA A 521 -5.27 2.32 -5.07
N ASN A 522 -5.53 1.69 -3.91
CA ASN A 522 -6.48 0.59 -3.72
C ASN A 522 -6.15 -0.69 -4.51
N ASN A 523 -4.87 -0.93 -4.83
CA ASN A 523 -4.42 -2.28 -5.20
C ASN A 523 -4.53 -3.16 -3.96
N LYS A 524 -5.17 -4.32 -4.11
CA LYS A 524 -5.69 -5.05 -2.96
C LYS A 524 -5.53 -6.55 -3.12
N LEU A 525 -4.94 -7.17 -2.11
CA LEU A 525 -5.09 -8.58 -1.80
C LEU A 525 -5.91 -8.68 -0.50
N ARG A 526 -7.05 -9.36 -0.56
CA ARG A 526 -7.95 -9.56 0.57
C ARG A 526 -8.28 -11.04 0.70
N LEU A 527 -8.16 -11.57 1.90
CA LEU A 527 -8.67 -12.87 2.31
C LEU A 527 -9.72 -12.62 3.40
N ASP A 528 -10.87 -13.27 3.30
CA ASP A 528 -11.96 -13.16 4.28
C ASP A 528 -12.27 -14.58 4.79
N ASP A 529 -12.13 -14.79 6.09
CA ASP A 529 -12.25 -16.08 6.77
C ASP A 529 -13.62 -16.26 7.46
N THR A 530 -14.62 -15.46 7.07
CA THR A 530 -15.99 -15.65 7.54
C THR A 530 -16.47 -17.05 7.18
N ARG A 531 -16.71 -17.89 8.19
CA ARG A 531 -17.04 -19.31 8.02
C ARG A 531 -18.24 -19.52 7.10
N GLY A 532 -18.07 -20.34 6.06
CA GLY A 532 -19.09 -20.62 5.05
C GLY A 532 -19.24 -19.53 3.97
N GLN A 533 -18.44 -18.46 4.06
CA GLN A 533 -18.37 -17.35 3.10
C GLN A 533 -16.92 -16.98 2.78
N GLU A 534 -16.00 -17.95 2.91
CA GLU A 534 -14.58 -17.75 2.70
C GLU A 534 -14.32 -17.34 1.25
N HIS A 535 -13.49 -16.31 1.07
CA HIS A 535 -13.13 -15.85 -0.28
C HIS A 535 -11.81 -15.07 -0.32
N ILE A 536 -11.20 -15.07 -1.51
CA ILE A 536 -9.98 -14.32 -1.82
C ILE A 536 -10.28 -13.35 -2.96
N LYS A 537 -9.75 -12.13 -2.85
CA LYS A 537 -9.82 -11.10 -3.89
C LYS A 537 -8.43 -10.51 -4.15
N LEU A 538 -8.05 -10.49 -5.41
CA LEU A 538 -6.93 -9.72 -5.94
C LEU A 538 -7.47 -8.69 -6.93
N SER A 539 -7.20 -7.39 -6.73
CA SER A 539 -7.74 -6.36 -7.63
C SER A 539 -6.92 -5.07 -7.72
N THR A 540 -7.10 -4.35 -8.82
CA THR A 540 -6.67 -2.96 -9.03
C THR A 540 -7.87 -2.09 -9.46
N GLU A 541 -7.72 -0.76 -9.39
CA GLU A 541 -8.67 0.24 -9.93
C GLU A 541 -8.17 0.85 -11.26
N TYR A 542 -6.99 0.44 -11.74
CA TYR A 542 -6.48 0.93 -13.01
C TYR A 542 -7.31 0.36 -14.18
N GLY A 543 -7.69 1.20 -15.15
CA GLY A 543 -8.51 0.81 -16.30
C GLY A 543 -9.97 0.47 -15.96
N GLY A 544 -10.52 1.03 -14.88
CA GLY A 544 -11.83 0.63 -14.33
C GLY A 544 -11.65 -0.41 -13.23
N LYS A 545 -12.18 -1.63 -13.41
CA LYS A 545 -11.98 -2.72 -12.44
C LYS A 545 -11.40 -3.98 -13.08
N SER A 546 -10.18 -4.34 -12.66
CA SER A 546 -9.58 -5.65 -12.93
C SER A 546 -9.46 -6.44 -11.63
N GLN A 547 -9.99 -7.68 -11.62
CA GLN A 547 -10.00 -8.52 -10.43
C GLN A 547 -10.05 -10.02 -10.72
N LEU A 548 -9.39 -10.79 -9.84
CA LEU A 548 -9.58 -12.22 -9.65
C LEU A 548 -10.26 -12.43 -8.30
N ASN A 549 -11.41 -13.09 -8.30
CA ASN A 549 -12.14 -13.46 -7.10
C ASN A 549 -12.30 -14.99 -7.02
N LEU A 550 -12.12 -15.56 -5.83
CA LEU A 550 -12.21 -17.00 -5.55
C LEU A 550 -13.09 -17.24 -4.31
N GLY A 551 -13.91 -18.29 -4.32
CA GLY A 551 -14.77 -18.68 -3.20
C GLY A 551 -16.14 -17.99 -3.24
N TYR A 552 -16.57 -17.43 -2.11
CA TYR A 552 -17.85 -16.73 -1.95
C TYR A 552 -17.80 -15.30 -2.51
N LEU A 553 -18.37 -15.09 -3.69
CA LEU A 553 -18.31 -13.81 -4.41
C LEU A 553 -19.34 -12.84 -3.85
N VAL A 554 -18.91 -11.62 -3.50
CA VAL A 554 -19.77 -10.57 -2.96
C VAL A 554 -19.75 -9.29 -3.81
N ASP A 555 -20.85 -8.53 -3.77
CA ASP A 555 -20.94 -7.21 -4.37
C ASP A 555 -20.33 -6.09 -3.48
N GLY A 556 -20.45 -4.84 -3.91
CA GLY A 556 -19.97 -3.68 -3.14
C GLY A 556 -20.69 -3.48 -1.80
N GLN A 557 -21.89 -4.03 -1.64
CA GLN A 557 -22.68 -4.01 -0.40
C GLN A 557 -22.46 -5.27 0.46
N ARG A 558 -21.52 -6.15 0.09
CA ARG A 558 -21.22 -7.43 0.75
C ARG A 558 -22.33 -8.48 0.62
N LYS A 559 -23.25 -8.33 -0.34
CA LYS A 559 -24.28 -9.35 -0.62
C LYS A 559 -23.72 -10.41 -1.56
N LYS A 560 -24.16 -11.65 -1.37
CA LYS A 560 -23.78 -12.78 -2.23
C LYS A 560 -24.14 -12.47 -3.68
N ARG A 561 -23.14 -12.59 -4.56
CA ARG A 561 -23.28 -12.43 -6.00
C ARG A 561 -23.04 -13.75 -6.75
N GLY A 562 -22.32 -14.69 -6.14
CA GLY A 562 -22.04 -16.01 -6.74
C GLY A 562 -21.04 -16.82 -5.90
N GLU A 563 -20.63 -17.97 -6.42
CA GLU A 563 -19.63 -18.87 -5.84
C GLU A 563 -18.69 -19.41 -6.93
N GLY A 564 -17.48 -19.83 -6.56
CA GLY A 564 -16.50 -20.39 -7.49
C GLY A 564 -15.39 -19.40 -7.79
N PHE A 565 -15.12 -19.11 -9.06
CA PHE A 565 -14.12 -18.11 -9.46
C PHE A 565 -14.68 -17.13 -10.49
N GLU A 566 -14.18 -15.91 -10.46
CA GLU A 566 -14.40 -14.91 -11.51
C GLU A 566 -13.07 -14.23 -11.85
N LEU A 567 -12.73 -14.22 -13.14
CA LEU A 567 -11.77 -13.28 -13.72
C LEU A 567 -12.54 -12.21 -14.49
N ARG A 568 -12.42 -10.95 -14.07
CA ARG A 568 -13.11 -9.80 -14.68
C ARG A 568 -12.15 -8.65 -14.91
N THR A 569 -12.30 -7.99 -16.06
CA THR A 569 -11.71 -6.70 -16.39
C THR A 569 -12.76 -5.84 -17.09
N ASP A 570 -12.78 -4.53 -16.81
CA ASP A 570 -13.57 -3.55 -17.58
C ASP A 570 -12.81 -3.05 -18.83
N ASP A 571 -11.56 -3.50 -18.99
CA ASP A 571 -10.67 -3.19 -20.10
C ASP A 571 -10.37 -4.45 -20.94
N TRP A 572 -9.30 -4.49 -21.73
CA TRP A 572 -8.93 -5.68 -22.51
C TRP A 572 -8.60 -6.90 -21.63
N GLY A 573 -9.09 -8.07 -22.04
CA GLY A 573 -8.76 -9.37 -21.45
C GLY A 573 -8.19 -10.34 -22.48
N ALA A 574 -7.17 -11.11 -22.11
CA ALA A 574 -6.61 -12.16 -22.96
C ALA A 574 -6.22 -13.39 -22.12
N ILE A 575 -6.60 -14.58 -22.59
CA ILE A 575 -6.16 -15.87 -22.05
C ILE A 575 -5.31 -16.55 -23.12
N ARG A 576 -4.05 -16.86 -22.81
CA ARG A 576 -3.08 -17.42 -23.77
C ARG A 576 -2.32 -18.58 -23.13
N GLY A 577 -2.25 -19.70 -23.84
CA GLY A 577 -1.35 -20.81 -23.53
C GLY A 577 -0.50 -21.11 -24.77
N GLY A 578 0.81 -20.87 -24.70
CA GLY A 578 1.71 -21.05 -25.86
C GLY A 578 1.84 -22.50 -26.35
N LYS A 579 1.36 -23.45 -25.54
CA LYS A 579 1.23 -24.87 -25.89
C LYS A 579 -0.23 -25.28 -26.12
N GLY A 580 -1.18 -24.34 -26.24
CA GLY A 580 -2.62 -24.61 -26.33
C GLY A 580 -3.40 -24.26 -25.05
N LEU A 581 -4.73 -24.37 -25.13
CA LEU A 581 -5.68 -24.08 -24.04
C LEU A 581 -6.75 -25.18 -23.96
N PHE A 582 -6.98 -25.71 -22.77
CA PHE A 582 -8.06 -26.65 -22.48
C PHE A 582 -9.06 -26.02 -21.51
N ILE A 583 -10.32 -25.88 -21.92
CA ILE A 583 -11.42 -25.38 -21.09
C ILE A 583 -12.45 -26.48 -20.99
N SER A 584 -12.70 -26.96 -19.77
CA SER A 584 -13.57 -28.11 -19.52
C SER A 584 -14.58 -27.86 -18.40
N ALA A 585 -15.80 -28.37 -18.60
CA ALA A 585 -16.83 -28.54 -17.57
C ALA A 585 -16.93 -29.99 -17.06
N ASP A 586 -15.98 -30.87 -17.45
CA ASP A 586 -15.86 -32.21 -16.90
C ASP A 586 -15.43 -32.12 -15.42
N LYS A 587 -16.20 -32.77 -14.54
CA LYS A 587 -15.94 -32.75 -13.11
C LYS A 587 -14.73 -33.63 -12.78
N GLN A 588 -13.69 -33.04 -12.20
CA GLN A 588 -12.59 -33.79 -11.58
C GLN A 588 -12.77 -33.85 -10.06
N GLU A 589 -13.17 -35.01 -9.54
CA GLU A 589 -13.34 -35.21 -8.10
C GLU A 589 -12.00 -35.05 -7.36
N LYS A 590 -11.93 -34.06 -6.45
CA LYS A 590 -10.76 -33.77 -5.61
C LYS A 590 -9.45 -33.55 -6.40
N ALA A 591 -9.54 -33.03 -7.62
CA ALA A 591 -8.39 -32.85 -8.52
C ALA A 591 -7.55 -34.14 -8.69
N LYS A 592 -8.19 -35.31 -8.67
CA LYS A 592 -7.53 -36.58 -9.04
C LYS A 592 -7.18 -36.56 -10.53
N GLY A 593 -5.95 -36.94 -10.86
CA GLY A 593 -5.43 -36.96 -12.23
C GLY A 593 -4.39 -35.87 -12.48
N ALA A 594 -3.95 -35.74 -13.74
CA ALA A 594 -3.07 -34.65 -14.16
C ALA A 594 -3.89 -33.39 -14.47
N GLN A 595 -3.27 -32.20 -14.42
CA GLN A 595 -3.92 -30.93 -14.78
C GLN A 595 -4.55 -30.94 -16.19
N LEU A 596 -3.96 -31.69 -17.12
CA LEU A 596 -4.41 -31.84 -18.51
C LEU A 596 -5.13 -33.17 -18.76
N ASP A 597 -5.65 -33.84 -17.73
CA ASP A 597 -6.50 -35.03 -17.94
C ASP A 597 -7.72 -34.64 -18.78
N MET A 598 -7.79 -35.25 -19.95
CA MET A 598 -8.77 -35.00 -20.99
C MET A 598 -9.40 -36.29 -21.50
N ASP A 599 -9.30 -37.39 -20.76
CA ASP A 599 -9.73 -38.73 -21.20
C ASP A 599 -11.21 -38.74 -21.61
N ALA A 600 -12.06 -38.03 -20.84
CA ALA A 600 -13.48 -37.88 -21.16
C ALA A 600 -13.72 -37.10 -22.47
N ALA A 601 -12.98 -36.01 -22.68
CA ALA A 601 -13.07 -35.21 -23.90
C ALA A 601 -12.56 -35.98 -25.13
N PHE A 602 -11.44 -36.67 -24.96
CA PHE A 602 -10.79 -37.45 -26.00
C PHE A 602 -11.61 -38.68 -26.39
N GLY A 603 -12.18 -39.40 -25.41
CA GLY A 603 -13.07 -40.53 -25.66
C GLY A 603 -14.30 -40.14 -26.49
N ARG A 604 -14.90 -38.97 -26.22
CA ARG A 604 -16.03 -38.44 -27.01
C ARG A 604 -15.62 -38.13 -28.46
N LEU A 605 -14.48 -37.47 -28.67
CA LEU A 605 -13.99 -37.16 -30.01
C LEU A 605 -13.57 -38.42 -30.78
N GLN A 606 -12.98 -39.41 -30.11
CA GLN A 606 -12.63 -40.71 -30.69
C GLN A 606 -13.88 -41.46 -31.16
N GLN A 607 -14.92 -41.55 -30.33
CA GLN A 607 -16.20 -42.17 -30.69
C GLN A 607 -16.85 -41.48 -31.90
N ALA A 608 -16.83 -40.15 -31.95
CA ALA A 608 -17.35 -39.40 -33.10
C ALA A 608 -16.55 -39.68 -34.39
N GLY A 609 -15.23 -39.82 -34.29
CA GLY A 609 -14.37 -40.21 -35.41
C GLY A 609 -14.68 -41.62 -35.94
N GLU A 610 -14.92 -42.58 -35.05
CA GLU A 610 -15.28 -43.96 -35.43
C GLU A 610 -16.64 -44.03 -36.15
N GLN A 611 -17.64 -43.27 -35.68
CA GLN A 611 -18.96 -43.18 -36.33
C GLN A 611 -18.87 -42.59 -37.75
N LEU A 612 -18.08 -41.52 -37.92
CA LEU A 612 -17.85 -40.93 -39.24
C LEU A 612 -17.07 -41.85 -40.18
N GLN A 613 -16.10 -42.60 -39.65
CA GLN A 613 -15.36 -43.58 -40.46
C GLN A 613 -16.31 -44.59 -41.10
N GLN A 614 -17.28 -45.10 -40.34
CA GLN A 614 -18.29 -46.02 -40.87
C GLN A 614 -19.15 -45.36 -41.95
N LEU A 615 -19.62 -44.13 -41.70
CA LEU A 615 -20.44 -43.39 -42.66
C LEU A 615 -19.68 -43.08 -43.96
N SER A 616 -18.38 -42.76 -43.86
CA SER A 616 -17.51 -42.48 -44.99
C SER A 616 -17.27 -43.72 -45.86
N VAL A 617 -17.07 -44.90 -45.23
CA VAL A 617 -16.95 -46.19 -45.94
C VAL A 617 -18.26 -46.57 -46.64
N ASP A 618 -19.40 -46.36 -45.98
CA ASP A 618 -20.72 -46.59 -46.58
C ASP A 618 -20.93 -45.68 -47.81
N ALA A 619 -20.54 -44.40 -47.72
CA ALA A 619 -20.62 -43.45 -48.83
C ALA A 619 -19.75 -43.88 -50.02
N GLN A 620 -18.50 -44.29 -49.75
CA GLN A 620 -17.57 -44.76 -50.78
C GLN A 620 -18.09 -46.02 -51.49
N THR A 621 -18.70 -46.95 -50.75
CA THR A 621 -19.33 -48.16 -51.31
C THR A 621 -20.51 -47.83 -52.23
N ALA A 622 -21.18 -46.70 -51.99
CA ALA A 622 -22.25 -46.18 -52.82
C ALA A 622 -21.79 -45.26 -53.97
N ASN A 623 -20.47 -45.19 -54.25
CA ASN A 623 -19.84 -44.29 -55.22
C ASN A 623 -20.07 -42.78 -54.93
N ALA A 624 -20.28 -42.40 -53.67
CA ALA A 624 -20.25 -41.01 -53.22
C ALA A 624 -18.85 -40.64 -52.69
N ASP A 625 -18.48 -39.36 -52.79
CA ASP A 625 -17.18 -38.91 -52.27
C ASP A 625 -17.11 -39.11 -50.74
N PRO A 626 -16.05 -39.75 -50.21
CA PRO A 626 -15.89 -40.00 -48.78
C PRO A 626 -15.53 -38.73 -48.01
N ALA A 627 -15.88 -38.68 -46.73
CA ALA A 627 -15.39 -37.64 -45.82
C ALA A 627 -13.92 -37.87 -45.45
N ASP A 628 -13.15 -36.79 -45.27
CA ASP A 628 -11.75 -36.83 -44.82
C ASP A 628 -11.64 -37.08 -43.31
N VAL A 629 -11.92 -38.32 -42.90
CA VAL A 629 -11.85 -38.76 -41.49
C VAL A 629 -10.40 -38.87 -41.00
N ALA A 630 -9.44 -39.07 -41.90
CA ALA A 630 -8.02 -39.16 -41.56
C ALA A 630 -7.49 -37.85 -40.95
N ALA A 631 -7.86 -36.70 -41.53
CA ALA A 631 -7.50 -35.41 -40.96
C ALA A 631 -8.08 -35.18 -39.56
N GLN A 632 -9.28 -35.68 -39.26
CA GLN A 632 -9.89 -35.57 -37.94
C GLN A 632 -9.10 -36.36 -36.89
N LEU A 633 -8.76 -37.61 -37.21
CA LEU A 633 -7.99 -38.48 -36.32
C LEU A 633 -6.56 -37.97 -36.09
N ASN A 634 -5.97 -37.32 -37.10
CA ASN A 634 -4.66 -36.68 -36.97
C ASN A 634 -4.72 -35.49 -36.01
N LEU A 635 -5.69 -34.56 -36.18
CA LEU A 635 -5.89 -33.44 -35.26
C LEU A 635 -6.09 -33.94 -33.82
N LEU A 636 -6.87 -35.01 -33.64
CA LEU A 636 -7.09 -35.65 -32.35
C LEU A 636 -5.77 -36.13 -31.71
N ARG A 637 -5.04 -37.03 -32.37
CA ARG A 637 -3.88 -37.74 -31.77
C ARG A 637 -2.59 -36.92 -31.75
N GLN A 638 -2.38 -36.08 -32.77
CA GLN A 638 -1.12 -35.36 -32.94
C GLN A 638 -1.14 -33.98 -32.30
N ASP A 639 -2.30 -33.31 -32.24
CA ASP A 639 -2.40 -31.92 -31.80
C ASP A 639 -3.18 -31.75 -30.48
N LEU A 640 -4.38 -32.34 -30.37
CA LEU A 640 -5.28 -32.16 -29.22
C LEU A 640 -4.83 -32.94 -27.98
N GLU A 641 -4.34 -34.18 -28.14
CA GLU A 641 -3.88 -35.01 -27.03
C GLU A 641 -2.79 -34.28 -26.22
N GLN A 642 -3.06 -34.01 -24.94
CA GLN A 642 -2.18 -33.25 -24.03
C GLN A 642 -1.76 -31.87 -24.55
N LEU A 643 -2.48 -31.31 -25.53
CA LEU A 643 -2.12 -30.05 -26.20
C LEU A 643 -0.69 -30.09 -26.77
N LYS A 644 -0.37 -31.11 -27.57
CA LYS A 644 0.92 -31.24 -28.27
C LYS A 644 1.21 -30.08 -29.24
N SER A 645 0.17 -29.39 -29.69
CA SER A 645 0.23 -28.23 -30.59
C SER A 645 -0.54 -27.02 -30.03
N GLN A 646 -0.46 -25.86 -30.69
CA GLN A 646 -1.17 -24.64 -30.31
C GLN A 646 -2.67 -24.72 -30.64
N VAL A 647 -3.42 -25.48 -29.84
CA VAL A 647 -4.85 -25.76 -30.05
C VAL A 647 -5.72 -25.29 -28.90
N LEU A 648 -6.99 -25.02 -29.18
CA LEU A 648 -8.02 -24.77 -28.17
C LEU A 648 -8.99 -25.96 -28.16
N LEU A 649 -9.07 -26.66 -27.03
CA LEU A 649 -10.06 -27.72 -26.79
C LEU A 649 -11.12 -27.23 -25.79
N LEU A 650 -12.37 -27.19 -26.23
CA LEU A 650 -13.53 -26.95 -25.37
C LEU A 650 -14.24 -28.29 -25.12
N SER A 651 -14.50 -28.64 -23.86
CA SER A 651 -15.26 -29.86 -23.54
C SER A 651 -16.31 -29.62 -22.46
N ALA A 652 -17.53 -30.10 -22.71
CA ALA A 652 -18.60 -30.06 -21.73
C ALA A 652 -19.53 -31.26 -21.95
N PRO A 653 -19.71 -32.15 -20.94
CA PRO A 653 -20.48 -33.39 -21.12
C PRO A 653 -21.96 -33.17 -21.40
N GLN A 654 -22.52 -32.01 -21.04
CA GLN A 654 -23.94 -31.68 -21.19
C GLN A 654 -24.23 -30.69 -22.32
N GLY A 655 -23.19 -30.14 -22.97
CA GLY A 655 -23.34 -29.27 -24.14
C GLY A 655 -22.49 -28.00 -24.13
N ILE A 656 -22.29 -27.43 -25.32
CA ILE A 656 -21.59 -26.17 -25.58
C ILE A 656 -22.52 -25.31 -26.44
N ALA A 657 -22.73 -24.05 -26.06
CA ALA A 657 -23.51 -23.08 -26.84
C ALA A 657 -22.62 -21.93 -27.31
N LEU A 658 -22.68 -21.59 -28.60
CA LEU A 658 -22.01 -20.45 -29.21
C LEU A 658 -23.07 -19.50 -29.78
N THR A 659 -23.07 -18.24 -29.34
CA THR A 659 -24.08 -17.24 -29.72
C THR A 659 -23.43 -15.90 -30.05
N SER A 660 -24.03 -15.13 -30.96
CA SER A 660 -23.61 -13.78 -31.33
C SER A 660 -24.82 -12.93 -31.69
N GLY A 661 -24.82 -11.67 -31.27
CA GLY A 661 -25.90 -10.72 -31.57
C GLY A 661 -25.88 -10.18 -33.00
N GLN A 662 -24.77 -10.34 -33.73
CA GLN A 662 -24.63 -9.86 -35.12
C GLN A 662 -24.09 -10.95 -36.05
N HIS A 663 -22.86 -11.42 -35.80
CA HIS A 663 -22.15 -12.32 -36.71
C HIS A 663 -21.47 -13.44 -35.92
N LEU A 664 -21.64 -14.68 -36.39
CA LEU A 664 -20.86 -15.83 -35.98
C LEU A 664 -20.10 -16.34 -37.22
N GLN A 665 -18.77 -16.37 -37.18
CA GLN A 665 -17.93 -16.82 -38.28
C GLN A 665 -17.08 -18.01 -37.83
N LEU A 666 -17.20 -19.12 -38.56
CA LEU A 666 -16.33 -20.30 -38.44
C LEU A 666 -15.58 -20.45 -39.75
N ALA A 667 -14.26 -20.44 -39.71
CA ALA A 667 -13.41 -20.55 -40.89
C ALA A 667 -12.19 -21.42 -40.58
N ALA A 668 -11.81 -22.28 -41.52
CA ALA A 668 -10.62 -23.10 -41.47
C ALA A 668 -9.97 -23.13 -42.85
N GLU A 669 -8.64 -23.03 -42.92
CA GLU A 669 -7.91 -23.05 -44.20
C GLU A 669 -7.89 -24.45 -44.82
N LYS A 670 -7.82 -25.49 -43.98
CA LYS A 670 -7.83 -26.88 -44.41
C LYS A 670 -9.24 -27.48 -44.30
N ASN A 671 -9.66 -27.82 -43.08
CA ASN A 671 -10.86 -28.62 -42.86
C ASN A 671 -11.76 -28.00 -41.80
N LEU A 672 -13.06 -27.87 -42.09
CA LEU A 672 -14.12 -27.56 -41.13
C LEU A 672 -15.03 -28.79 -41.00
N MET A 673 -15.17 -29.31 -39.78
CA MET A 673 -15.93 -30.53 -39.49
C MET A 673 -17.04 -30.25 -38.49
N LEU A 674 -18.25 -30.70 -38.78
CA LEU A 674 -19.43 -30.57 -37.93
C LEU A 674 -20.08 -31.95 -37.79
N ASN A 675 -19.92 -32.57 -36.63
CA ASN A 675 -20.27 -33.97 -36.40
C ASN A 675 -21.34 -34.07 -35.32
N ALA A 676 -22.42 -34.80 -35.60
CA ALA A 676 -23.46 -35.11 -34.64
C ALA A 676 -23.75 -36.61 -34.69
N GLY A 677 -23.69 -37.30 -33.54
CA GLY A 677 -24.03 -38.72 -33.44
C GLY A 677 -25.53 -39.02 -33.46
N GLY A 678 -26.36 -37.99 -33.21
CA GLY A 678 -27.83 -38.04 -33.27
C GLY A 678 -28.35 -37.23 -34.45
N GLU A 679 -28.83 -36.01 -34.17
CA GLU A 679 -29.44 -35.10 -35.13
C GLU A 679 -28.63 -33.81 -35.28
N ALA A 680 -28.64 -33.23 -36.49
CA ALA A 680 -28.05 -31.93 -36.78
C ALA A 680 -29.05 -31.07 -37.56
N ASP A 681 -29.55 -30.00 -36.93
CA ASP A 681 -30.52 -29.09 -37.53
C ASP A 681 -29.85 -27.80 -38.01
N LEU A 682 -30.01 -27.50 -39.31
CA LEU A 682 -29.58 -26.23 -39.90
C LEU A 682 -30.82 -25.42 -40.31
N SER A 683 -31.19 -24.44 -39.48
CA SER A 683 -32.34 -23.57 -39.71
C SER A 683 -31.91 -22.15 -40.09
N VAL A 684 -32.43 -21.61 -41.19
CA VAL A 684 -32.14 -20.23 -41.65
C VAL A 684 -33.42 -19.51 -42.04
N VAL A 685 -33.69 -18.36 -41.43
CA VAL A 685 -34.96 -17.62 -41.62
C VAL A 685 -35.06 -16.93 -42.99
N LYS A 686 -33.95 -16.38 -43.49
CA LYS A 686 -33.95 -15.59 -44.74
C LYS A 686 -33.39 -16.37 -45.93
N ARG A 687 -32.10 -16.69 -45.90
CA ARG A 687 -31.41 -17.32 -47.03
C ARG A 687 -30.25 -18.19 -46.56
N LEU A 688 -30.31 -19.48 -46.88
CA LEU A 688 -29.16 -20.39 -46.82
C LEU A 688 -28.46 -20.38 -48.18
N PHE A 689 -27.13 -20.23 -48.19
CA PHE A 689 -26.29 -20.36 -49.38
C PHE A 689 -25.17 -21.35 -49.09
N ILE A 690 -25.00 -22.35 -49.96
CA ILE A 690 -23.94 -23.35 -49.89
C ILE A 690 -23.16 -23.24 -51.20
N GLY A 691 -21.93 -22.73 -51.14
CA GLY A 691 -21.02 -22.64 -52.27
C GLY A 691 -19.90 -23.67 -52.14
N VAL A 692 -19.68 -24.49 -53.17
CA VAL A 692 -18.61 -25.49 -53.23
C VAL A 692 -17.71 -25.21 -54.44
N GLY A 693 -16.39 -25.34 -54.27
CA GLY A 693 -15.42 -25.05 -55.33
C GLY A 693 -15.11 -26.22 -56.26
N GLN A 694 -15.26 -27.46 -55.77
CA GLN A 694 -14.96 -28.69 -56.54
C GLN A 694 -16.19 -29.58 -56.69
N GLY A 695 -16.82 -29.97 -55.59
CA GLY A 695 -18.01 -30.83 -55.61
C GLY A 695 -18.83 -30.75 -54.32
N LEU A 696 -20.11 -31.09 -54.42
CA LEU A 696 -21.03 -31.26 -53.29
C LEU A 696 -21.52 -32.71 -53.28
N SER A 697 -21.11 -33.48 -52.28
CA SER A 697 -21.56 -34.87 -52.06
C SER A 697 -22.59 -34.90 -50.93
N LEU A 698 -23.80 -35.38 -51.22
CA LEU A 698 -24.87 -35.60 -50.24
C LEU A 698 -25.23 -37.08 -50.20
N PHE A 699 -24.96 -37.73 -49.06
CA PHE A 699 -25.18 -39.17 -48.90
C PHE A 699 -26.15 -39.45 -47.74
N VAL A 700 -27.13 -40.32 -47.97
CA VAL A 700 -28.07 -40.79 -46.94
C VAL A 700 -28.11 -42.31 -46.93
N ARG A 701 -27.80 -42.92 -45.78
CA ARG A 701 -27.67 -44.37 -45.63
C ARG A 701 -28.98 -45.17 -45.72
N LYS A 702 -30.11 -44.61 -45.23
CA LYS A 702 -31.37 -45.37 -45.06
C LYS A 702 -32.64 -44.71 -45.59
N LEU A 703 -32.92 -43.45 -45.25
CA LEU A 703 -34.25 -42.85 -45.45
C LEU A 703 -34.38 -41.97 -46.71
N GLY A 704 -33.33 -41.86 -47.54
CA GLY A 704 -33.32 -41.04 -48.75
C GLY A 704 -33.26 -39.53 -48.49
N ILE A 705 -33.21 -38.73 -49.58
CA ILE A 705 -33.19 -37.26 -49.54
C ILE A 705 -34.58 -36.73 -49.90
N LYS A 706 -35.09 -35.75 -49.14
CA LYS A 706 -36.36 -35.06 -49.43
C LYS A 706 -36.13 -33.55 -49.59
N LEU A 707 -36.43 -33.01 -50.76
CA LEU A 707 -36.35 -31.57 -51.08
C LEU A 707 -37.77 -31.03 -51.32
N ILE A 708 -38.20 -30.06 -50.52
CA ILE A 708 -39.57 -29.51 -50.56
C ILE A 708 -39.50 -27.99 -50.59
N ALA A 709 -40.21 -27.35 -51.54
CA ALA A 709 -40.47 -25.92 -51.54
C ALA A 709 -41.95 -25.67 -51.22
N ASN A 710 -42.26 -24.85 -50.22
CA ASN A 710 -43.64 -24.46 -49.91
C ASN A 710 -44.22 -23.48 -50.95
N GLN A 711 -43.38 -22.59 -51.49
CA GLN A 711 -43.70 -21.65 -52.56
C GLN A 711 -42.48 -21.53 -53.49
N GLY A 712 -42.73 -21.47 -54.80
CA GLY A 712 -41.69 -21.41 -55.84
C GLY A 712 -41.15 -22.79 -56.26
N PRO A 713 -40.43 -22.88 -57.38
CA PRO A 713 -39.93 -24.15 -57.91
C PRO A 713 -38.67 -24.62 -57.18
N VAL A 714 -38.51 -25.94 -57.02
CA VAL A 714 -37.19 -26.55 -56.79
C VAL A 714 -36.50 -26.70 -58.14
N SER A 715 -35.41 -25.96 -58.40
CA SER A 715 -34.65 -26.10 -59.65
C SER A 715 -33.29 -26.77 -59.41
N VAL A 716 -32.93 -27.69 -60.28
CA VAL A 716 -31.61 -28.31 -60.35
C VAL A 716 -31.12 -28.14 -61.79
N GLN A 717 -29.96 -27.52 -61.97
CA GLN A 717 -29.44 -27.16 -63.30
C GLN A 717 -27.95 -27.45 -63.38
N ALA A 718 -27.54 -28.09 -64.48
CA ALA A 718 -26.15 -28.14 -64.92
C ALA A 718 -25.99 -27.18 -66.12
N GLN A 719 -25.01 -26.27 -66.08
CA GLN A 719 -24.86 -25.22 -67.10
C GLN A 719 -23.88 -25.60 -68.22
N ASN A 720 -22.79 -26.29 -67.87
CA ASN A 720 -21.70 -26.61 -68.80
C ASN A 720 -21.47 -28.12 -68.97
N ASP A 721 -22.28 -28.95 -68.31
CA ASP A 721 -22.12 -30.41 -68.31
C ASP A 721 -23.48 -31.12 -68.11
N ARG A 722 -23.46 -32.45 -68.07
CA ARG A 722 -24.63 -33.33 -67.99
C ARG A 722 -25.26 -33.32 -66.60
N LEU A 723 -26.58 -33.11 -66.55
CA LEU A 723 -27.39 -33.52 -65.41
C LEU A 723 -27.73 -35.01 -65.57
N GLU A 724 -27.31 -35.85 -64.63
CA GLU A 724 -27.56 -37.29 -64.65
C GLU A 724 -28.42 -37.72 -63.45
N LEU A 725 -29.53 -38.42 -63.73
CA LEU A 725 -30.45 -38.96 -62.73
C LEU A 725 -30.52 -40.48 -62.97
N ILE A 726 -30.05 -41.28 -62.01
CA ILE A 726 -29.93 -42.75 -62.15
C ILE A 726 -30.65 -43.43 -60.99
N ALA A 727 -31.42 -44.47 -61.28
CA ALA A 727 -32.06 -45.31 -60.26
C ALA A 727 -31.94 -46.80 -60.62
N ARG A 728 -31.58 -47.65 -59.64
CA ARG A 728 -31.36 -49.09 -59.85
C ARG A 728 -32.66 -49.89 -60.04
N HIS A 729 -33.75 -49.45 -59.42
CA HIS A 729 -35.03 -50.15 -59.44
C HIS A 729 -36.08 -49.49 -60.33
N GLY A 730 -35.99 -48.17 -60.57
CA GLY A 730 -36.88 -47.39 -61.45
C GLY A 730 -36.74 -45.88 -61.20
N LEU A 731 -36.83 -45.07 -62.27
CA LEU A 731 -36.92 -43.61 -62.19
C LEU A 731 -38.37 -43.20 -62.46
N ASP A 732 -39.10 -42.82 -61.42
CA ASP A 732 -40.47 -42.32 -61.52
C ASP A 732 -40.45 -40.78 -61.59
N ILE A 733 -40.71 -40.23 -62.78
CA ILE A 733 -41.03 -38.80 -62.96
C ILE A 733 -42.55 -38.71 -62.90
N THR A 734 -43.12 -38.46 -61.72
CA THR A 734 -44.58 -38.48 -61.53
C THR A 734 -45.11 -37.07 -61.29
N SER A 735 -46.02 -36.61 -62.15
CA SER A 735 -46.90 -35.46 -61.87
C SER A 735 -48.12 -35.97 -61.11
N THR A 736 -48.42 -35.41 -59.94
CA THR A 736 -49.50 -35.95 -59.08
C THR A 736 -50.89 -35.49 -59.48
N GLU A 737 -51.03 -34.46 -60.30
CA GLU A 737 -52.35 -33.97 -60.74
C GLU A 737 -52.58 -34.11 -62.24
N GLU A 738 -51.53 -34.20 -63.08
CA GLU A 738 -51.68 -34.30 -64.55
C GLU A 738 -50.58 -35.17 -65.23
N GLU A 739 -49.98 -34.69 -66.32
CA GLU A 739 -49.13 -35.45 -67.26
C GLU A 739 -47.63 -35.06 -67.16
N ILE A 740 -46.73 -35.87 -67.75
CA ILE A 740 -45.33 -35.46 -67.97
C ILE A 740 -45.23 -34.74 -69.31
N HIS A 741 -45.11 -33.41 -69.30
CA HIS A 741 -44.95 -32.61 -70.52
C HIS A 741 -43.48 -32.48 -70.93
N ILE A 742 -43.10 -33.11 -72.05
CA ILE A 742 -41.88 -32.75 -72.80
C ILE A 742 -42.32 -31.81 -73.93
N THR A 743 -42.10 -30.51 -73.79
CA THR A 743 -42.58 -29.49 -74.76
C THR A 743 -41.40 -28.73 -75.38
N ALA A 744 -41.36 -28.60 -76.70
CA ALA A 744 -40.35 -27.82 -77.41
C ALA A 744 -40.99 -26.91 -78.48
N LYS A 745 -40.57 -25.65 -78.56
CA LYS A 745 -41.17 -24.62 -79.44
C LYS A 745 -41.03 -24.90 -80.94
N LYS A 746 -40.20 -25.88 -81.34
CA LYS A 746 -39.93 -26.20 -82.76
C LYS A 746 -40.00 -27.69 -83.06
N LYS A 747 -39.39 -28.54 -82.22
CA LYS A 747 -39.23 -29.98 -82.49
C LYS A 747 -38.91 -30.75 -81.21
N ILE A 748 -39.56 -31.88 -80.99
CA ILE A 748 -39.18 -32.88 -79.97
C ILE A 748 -38.61 -34.09 -80.73
N VAL A 749 -37.44 -34.60 -80.35
CA VAL A 749 -36.86 -35.82 -80.95
C VAL A 749 -36.46 -36.79 -79.84
N LEU A 750 -37.08 -37.95 -79.82
CA LEU A 750 -36.68 -39.09 -78.99
C LEU A 750 -35.83 -40.01 -79.87
N ASN A 751 -34.50 -40.01 -79.71
CA ASN A 751 -33.58 -40.80 -80.54
C ASN A 751 -32.89 -41.89 -79.72
N GLY A 752 -32.95 -43.13 -80.21
CA GLY A 752 -32.21 -44.27 -79.69
C GLY A 752 -31.53 -45.06 -80.81
N GLY A 753 -30.19 -45.09 -80.82
CA GLY A 753 -29.41 -45.93 -81.74
C GLY A 753 -29.64 -45.65 -83.22
N GLY A 754 -30.04 -44.42 -83.59
CA GLY A 754 -30.34 -44.03 -84.97
C GLY A 754 -31.81 -44.22 -85.39
N SER A 755 -32.65 -44.83 -84.54
CA SER A 755 -34.11 -44.77 -84.68
C SER A 755 -34.66 -43.60 -83.87
N TYR A 756 -35.66 -42.90 -84.38
CA TYR A 756 -36.19 -41.71 -83.75
C TYR A 756 -37.70 -41.57 -83.88
N LEU A 757 -38.29 -40.90 -82.90
CA LEU A 757 -39.62 -40.33 -82.99
C LEU A 757 -39.48 -38.82 -82.90
N SER A 758 -39.79 -38.14 -84.00
CA SER A 758 -39.70 -36.70 -84.15
C SER A 758 -41.10 -36.09 -84.26
N LEU A 759 -41.37 -35.07 -83.44
CA LEU A 759 -42.63 -34.33 -83.42
C LEU A 759 -42.31 -32.86 -83.72
N ASP A 760 -42.72 -32.36 -84.87
CA ASP A 760 -42.66 -30.93 -85.23
C ASP A 760 -44.06 -30.35 -85.51
N GLU A 761 -44.14 -29.04 -85.80
CA GLU A 761 -45.41 -28.31 -85.98
C GLU A 761 -46.32 -28.92 -87.06
N CYS A 762 -45.78 -29.72 -87.99
CA CYS A 762 -46.49 -30.21 -89.16
C CYS A 762 -46.36 -31.73 -89.39
N CYS A 763 -45.47 -32.43 -88.66
CA CYS A 763 -45.09 -33.81 -88.94
C CYS A 763 -44.81 -34.62 -87.66
N ILE A 764 -45.38 -35.83 -87.61
CA ILE A 764 -44.92 -36.90 -86.71
C ILE A 764 -44.10 -37.87 -87.56
N GLU A 765 -42.79 -37.89 -87.36
CA GLU A 765 -41.85 -38.72 -88.10
C GLU A 765 -41.30 -39.83 -87.20
N SER A 766 -41.74 -41.06 -87.45
CA SER A 766 -41.19 -42.28 -86.83
C SER A 766 -40.21 -42.91 -87.82
N GLY A 767 -38.91 -42.70 -87.59
CA GLY A 767 -37.83 -43.17 -88.45
C GLY A 767 -37.03 -44.29 -87.79
N THR A 768 -36.75 -45.36 -88.51
CA THR A 768 -35.83 -46.42 -88.08
C THR A 768 -35.07 -46.96 -89.28
N ALA A 769 -33.82 -47.40 -89.06
CA ALA A 769 -33.01 -48.02 -90.10
C ALA A 769 -33.39 -49.50 -90.37
N GLY A 770 -34.19 -50.12 -89.49
CA GLY A 770 -34.66 -51.50 -89.60
C GLY A 770 -36.17 -51.62 -89.79
N ASP A 771 -36.72 -52.81 -89.53
CA ASP A 771 -38.17 -53.05 -89.67
C ASP A 771 -39.01 -52.15 -88.74
N HIS A 772 -39.93 -51.35 -89.30
CA HIS A 772 -40.96 -50.65 -88.53
C HIS A 772 -42.18 -51.56 -88.29
N LYS A 773 -42.17 -52.32 -87.20
CA LYS A 773 -43.22 -53.30 -86.87
C LYS A 773 -44.34 -52.67 -86.05
N VAL A 774 -45.48 -52.41 -86.69
CA VAL A 774 -46.74 -52.04 -86.03
C VAL A 774 -47.62 -53.28 -85.93
N LYS A 775 -47.76 -53.86 -84.74
CA LYS A 775 -48.62 -55.04 -84.51
C LYS A 775 -49.94 -54.61 -83.87
N ALA A 776 -51.02 -54.61 -84.63
CA ALA A 776 -52.36 -54.30 -84.16
C ALA A 776 -53.39 -55.29 -84.74
N ALA A 777 -54.37 -55.72 -83.93
CA ALA A 777 -55.45 -56.61 -84.37
C ALA A 777 -56.49 -55.88 -85.26
N HIS A 778 -56.49 -54.56 -85.26
CA HIS A 778 -57.25 -53.68 -86.14
C HIS A 778 -56.48 -52.37 -86.30
N TYR A 779 -56.34 -51.88 -87.53
CA TYR A 779 -55.66 -50.62 -87.85
C TYR A 779 -56.55 -49.83 -88.81
N ASP A 780 -57.11 -48.73 -88.32
CA ASP A 780 -58.07 -47.90 -89.06
C ASP A 780 -57.49 -46.50 -89.25
N TYR A 781 -57.60 -45.96 -90.47
CA TYR A 781 -57.02 -44.67 -90.86
C TYR A 781 -58.15 -43.68 -91.17
N SER A 782 -58.52 -42.88 -90.17
CA SER A 782 -59.75 -42.07 -90.17
C SER A 782 -59.61 -40.65 -90.77
N GLY A 783 -58.58 -40.39 -91.59
CA GLY A 783 -58.32 -39.06 -92.18
C GLY A 783 -57.76 -38.04 -91.17
N PRO A 784 -57.36 -36.83 -91.61
CA PRO A 784 -56.67 -35.86 -90.77
C PRO A 784 -57.58 -35.32 -89.66
N ALA A 785 -57.20 -35.58 -88.41
CA ALA A 785 -57.77 -34.93 -87.24
C ALA A 785 -56.87 -33.74 -86.84
N ASN A 786 -57.42 -32.53 -86.89
CA ASN A 786 -56.80 -31.35 -86.30
C ASN A 786 -57.20 -31.29 -84.82
N MET A 787 -56.22 -31.40 -83.93
CA MET A 787 -56.40 -31.01 -82.53
C MET A 787 -55.87 -29.58 -82.38
N LYS A 788 -56.75 -28.58 -82.50
CA LYS A 788 -56.44 -27.25 -81.94
C LYS A 788 -56.17 -27.49 -80.46
N ALA A 789 -55.04 -27.01 -79.95
CA ALA A 789 -54.77 -26.98 -78.52
C ALA A 789 -55.81 -26.08 -77.84
N THR A 790 -57.01 -26.62 -77.63
CA THR A 790 -57.94 -26.15 -76.63
C THR A 790 -57.33 -26.56 -75.30
N HIS A 791 -56.81 -25.57 -74.58
CA HIS A 791 -56.53 -25.70 -73.16
C HIS A 791 -57.74 -26.34 -72.46
N PRO A 792 -57.60 -27.52 -71.84
CA PRO A 792 -58.63 -28.04 -70.96
C PRO A 792 -58.63 -27.19 -69.69
N ASP A 793 -59.80 -26.65 -69.35
CA ASP A 793 -60.08 -26.10 -68.03
C ASP A 793 -59.85 -27.18 -66.95
N TYR A 794 -59.18 -26.75 -65.89
CA TYR A 794 -58.88 -27.45 -64.65
C TYR A 794 -60.09 -28.18 -64.03
N PRO A 795 -59.87 -29.22 -63.21
CA PRO A 795 -60.92 -30.01 -62.58
C PRO A 795 -61.92 -29.14 -61.80
N LYS A 796 -63.18 -29.17 -62.24
CA LYS A 796 -64.31 -28.67 -61.46
C LYS A 796 -64.54 -29.58 -60.26
N ILE A 797 -64.03 -29.16 -59.12
CA ILE A 797 -64.66 -29.48 -57.83
C ILE A 797 -65.09 -28.15 -57.21
N LEU A 798 -66.23 -27.64 -57.65
CA LEU A 798 -67.07 -26.74 -56.87
C LEU A 798 -68.51 -27.08 -57.24
N SER A 799 -69.24 -27.73 -56.33
CA SER A 799 -70.68 -27.92 -56.44
C SER A 799 -71.33 -26.56 -56.68
N LYS A 800 -71.98 -26.40 -57.83
CA LYS A 800 -72.83 -25.24 -58.11
C LYS A 800 -74.22 -25.59 -57.64
N GLU A 801 -74.72 -24.86 -56.66
CA GLU A 801 -76.12 -24.93 -56.26
C GLU A 801 -76.85 -23.72 -56.84
N MET A 802 -78.02 -23.95 -57.45
CA MET A 802 -78.88 -22.86 -57.86
C MET A 802 -79.56 -22.28 -56.62
N ILE A 803 -79.38 -20.98 -56.39
CA ILE A 803 -80.13 -20.24 -55.39
C ILE A 803 -80.99 -19.18 -56.07
N ASN A 804 -82.19 -18.97 -55.50
CA ASN A 804 -83.13 -17.96 -55.95
C ASN A 804 -83.18 -16.84 -54.92
N LEU A 805 -82.80 -15.63 -55.34
CA LEU A 805 -82.93 -14.44 -54.52
C LEU A 805 -84.33 -13.86 -54.72
N SER A 806 -85.16 -13.87 -53.68
CA SER A 806 -86.48 -13.24 -53.71
C SER A 806 -86.39 -11.81 -53.20
N LEU A 807 -86.73 -10.84 -54.04
CA LEU A 807 -86.71 -9.42 -53.68
C LEU A 807 -88.13 -8.93 -53.48
N ALA A 808 -88.57 -8.89 -52.22
CA ALA A 808 -89.85 -8.28 -51.83
C ALA A 808 -89.65 -6.81 -51.40
N PRO A 809 -90.60 -5.90 -51.66
CA PRO A 809 -90.53 -4.51 -51.22
C PRO A 809 -90.59 -4.32 -49.69
N ALA A 810 -91.08 -5.31 -48.94
CA ALA A 810 -91.15 -5.29 -47.47
C ALA A 810 -91.20 -6.73 -46.90
N PRO A 811 -90.77 -6.96 -45.63
CA PRO A 811 -90.57 -8.30 -45.06
C PRO A 811 -91.83 -9.19 -44.97
N ASN A 812 -93.03 -8.60 -44.98
CA ASN A 812 -94.30 -9.34 -44.80
C ASN A 812 -95.24 -9.23 -46.01
N ALA A 813 -94.74 -8.85 -47.19
CA ALA A 813 -95.55 -8.72 -48.39
C ALA A 813 -95.70 -10.07 -49.11
N SER A 814 -96.93 -10.62 -49.17
CA SER A 814 -97.25 -11.79 -49.99
C SER A 814 -97.19 -11.41 -51.47
N SER A 815 -96.02 -11.66 -52.09
CA SER A 815 -95.71 -11.66 -53.52
C SER A 815 -96.45 -10.61 -54.35
N HIS A 816 -95.84 -9.46 -54.67
CA HIS A 816 -96.06 -8.63 -55.89
C HIS A 816 -95.37 -7.27 -55.72
N GLY A 817 -94.08 -7.16 -56.05
CA GLY A 817 -93.41 -5.87 -56.13
C GLY A 817 -92.16 -5.97 -56.96
N TRP A 818 -91.89 -4.94 -57.77
CA TRP A 818 -90.71 -4.78 -58.65
C TRP A 818 -90.74 -5.43 -60.03
N ALA A 819 -91.89 -5.92 -60.51
CA ALA A 819 -92.04 -6.38 -61.90
C ALA A 819 -91.72 -5.23 -62.88
N GLY A 820 -90.78 -5.46 -63.81
CA GLY A 820 -90.30 -4.46 -64.75
C GLY A 820 -89.12 -3.61 -64.26
N MET A 821 -88.62 -3.81 -63.03
CA MET A 821 -87.46 -3.05 -62.53
C MET A 821 -86.15 -3.63 -63.06
N PRO A 822 -85.31 -2.82 -63.75
CA PRO A 822 -83.97 -3.25 -64.13
C PRO A 822 -83.07 -3.39 -62.90
N TYR A 823 -82.24 -4.42 -62.89
CA TYR A 823 -81.27 -4.70 -61.84
C TYR A 823 -79.88 -5.00 -62.40
N THR A 824 -78.86 -4.73 -61.58
CA THR A 824 -77.47 -5.14 -61.74
C THR A 824 -77.06 -5.91 -60.50
N LEU A 825 -76.85 -7.22 -60.65
CA LEU A 825 -76.30 -8.09 -59.62
C LEU A 825 -74.78 -8.14 -59.75
N LEU A 826 -74.07 -7.96 -58.64
CA LEU A 826 -72.62 -8.17 -58.50
C LEU A 826 -72.33 -9.31 -57.52
N ALA A 827 -71.28 -10.07 -57.79
CA ALA A 827 -70.67 -11.06 -56.88
C ALA A 827 -69.25 -10.57 -56.54
N ASP A 828 -68.95 -10.43 -55.25
CA ASP A 828 -67.64 -9.94 -54.75
C ASP A 828 -67.12 -8.66 -55.45
N GLY A 829 -68.04 -7.78 -55.87
CA GLY A 829 -67.74 -6.49 -56.53
C GLY A 829 -67.69 -6.52 -58.05
N ALA A 830 -67.77 -7.69 -58.71
CA ALA A 830 -67.83 -7.82 -60.17
C ALA A 830 -69.27 -8.06 -60.66
N VAL A 831 -69.68 -7.43 -61.77
CA VAL A 831 -71.05 -7.55 -62.29
C VAL A 831 -71.29 -8.97 -62.80
N LEU A 832 -72.20 -9.68 -62.16
CA LEU A 832 -72.57 -11.06 -62.50
C LEU A 832 -73.72 -11.11 -63.50
N LYS A 833 -74.74 -10.26 -63.34
CA LYS A 833 -75.94 -10.30 -64.19
C LYS A 833 -76.64 -8.93 -64.21
N LYS A 834 -77.08 -8.50 -65.39
CA LYS A 834 -78.00 -7.37 -65.55
C LYS A 834 -79.28 -7.86 -66.19
N GLY A 835 -80.43 -7.44 -65.69
CA GLY A 835 -81.72 -7.92 -66.18
C GLY A 835 -82.86 -7.04 -65.73
N VAL A 836 -84.09 -7.43 -66.04
CA VAL A 836 -85.30 -6.79 -65.56
C VAL A 836 -86.09 -7.83 -64.77
N LEU A 837 -86.52 -7.47 -63.56
CA LEU A 837 -87.28 -8.36 -62.69
C LEU A 837 -88.62 -8.72 -63.34
N ASP A 838 -88.97 -10.00 -63.31
CA ASP A 838 -90.26 -10.48 -63.79
C ASP A 838 -91.36 -10.30 -62.72
N LYS A 839 -92.57 -10.76 -63.02
CA LYS A 839 -93.72 -10.63 -62.11
C LYS A 839 -93.55 -11.39 -60.78
N THR A 840 -92.58 -12.29 -60.67
CA THR A 840 -92.30 -13.09 -59.47
C THR A 840 -91.27 -12.45 -58.55
N GLY A 841 -90.48 -11.48 -59.03
CA GLY A 841 -89.45 -10.80 -58.25
C GLY A 841 -88.27 -11.69 -57.85
N LEU A 842 -88.11 -12.85 -58.49
CA LEU A 842 -87.04 -13.81 -58.23
C LEU A 842 -85.85 -13.59 -59.18
N ILE A 843 -84.64 -13.73 -58.65
CA ILE A 843 -83.40 -13.76 -59.44
C ILE A 843 -82.71 -15.10 -59.19
N SER A 844 -82.71 -15.97 -60.20
CA SER A 844 -81.97 -17.24 -60.17
C SER A 844 -80.51 -17.06 -60.54
N ILE A 845 -79.63 -17.60 -59.71
CA ILE A 845 -78.17 -17.52 -59.83
C ILE A 845 -77.51 -18.87 -59.52
N ASP A 846 -76.50 -19.22 -60.32
CA ASP A 846 -75.60 -20.34 -60.04
C ASP A 846 -74.55 -19.91 -59.01
N HIS A 847 -74.70 -20.33 -57.76
CA HIS A 847 -73.79 -19.97 -56.68
C HIS A 847 -72.51 -20.82 -56.69
N GLN A 848 -71.39 -20.20 -56.31
CA GLN A 848 -70.11 -20.87 -56.12
C GLN A 848 -69.67 -20.71 -54.66
N VAL A 849 -69.24 -21.80 -54.03
CA VAL A 849 -68.92 -21.90 -52.59
C VAL A 849 -67.85 -20.89 -52.12
N VAL A 850 -67.03 -20.36 -53.04
CA VAL A 850 -65.98 -19.37 -52.74
C VAL A 850 -66.45 -17.90 -52.77
N THR A 851 -67.68 -17.64 -53.24
CA THR A 851 -68.23 -16.27 -53.31
C THR A 851 -68.59 -15.77 -51.92
N ARG A 852 -68.01 -14.64 -51.49
CA ARG A 852 -68.15 -14.12 -50.11
C ARG A 852 -69.39 -13.25 -49.91
N GLY A 853 -69.93 -12.64 -50.99
CA GLY A 853 -71.19 -11.90 -50.93
C GLY A 853 -71.75 -11.47 -52.28
N TYR A 854 -73.06 -11.23 -52.32
CA TYR A 854 -73.77 -10.66 -53.48
C TYR A 854 -74.27 -9.25 -53.19
N ARG A 855 -74.31 -8.39 -54.22
CA ARG A 855 -75.00 -7.10 -54.16
C ARG A 855 -75.92 -6.91 -55.34
N VAL A 856 -77.18 -6.57 -55.11
CA VAL A 856 -78.15 -6.25 -56.17
C VAL A 856 -78.43 -4.76 -56.16
N PHE A 857 -78.17 -4.09 -57.27
CA PHE A 857 -78.51 -2.70 -57.51
C PHE A 857 -79.75 -2.64 -58.38
N LEU A 858 -80.82 -2.03 -57.90
CA LEU A 858 -82.02 -1.76 -58.68
C LEU A 858 -81.91 -0.37 -59.29
N ALA A 859 -82.45 -0.19 -60.50
CA ALA A 859 -82.30 1.07 -61.25
C ALA A 859 -82.89 2.29 -60.53
N ASN A 860 -83.78 2.10 -59.56
CA ASN A 860 -84.29 3.17 -58.71
C ASN A 860 -83.33 3.58 -57.56
N GLY A 861 -82.10 3.08 -57.56
CA GLY A 861 -81.07 3.41 -56.57
C GLY A 861 -81.04 2.51 -55.33
N THR A 862 -81.95 1.54 -55.22
CA THR A 862 -81.98 0.62 -54.06
C THR A 862 -80.90 -0.45 -54.21
N VAL A 863 -80.10 -0.66 -53.16
CA VAL A 863 -79.02 -1.64 -53.15
C VAL A 863 -79.26 -2.65 -52.02
N TYR A 864 -79.31 -3.94 -52.38
CA TYR A 864 -79.37 -5.04 -51.42
C TYR A 864 -78.01 -5.72 -51.33
N GLN A 865 -77.51 -5.91 -50.12
CA GLN A 865 -76.27 -6.64 -49.87
C GLN A 865 -76.59 -7.94 -49.16
N ILE A 866 -76.27 -9.06 -49.81
CA ILE A 866 -76.65 -10.41 -49.41
C ILE A 866 -75.36 -11.15 -49.08
N PRO A 867 -74.98 -11.23 -47.79
CA PRO A 867 -73.80 -11.98 -47.39
C PRO A 867 -74.02 -13.49 -47.57
N VAL A 868 -73.02 -14.20 -48.10
CA VAL A 868 -73.05 -15.66 -48.18
C VAL A 868 -72.45 -16.21 -46.87
N PRO A 869 -73.11 -17.14 -46.17
CA PRO A 869 -72.78 -17.43 -44.78
C PRO A 869 -71.56 -18.36 -44.66
N THR A 870 -70.38 -17.78 -44.42
CA THR A 870 -69.26 -18.48 -43.74
C THR A 870 -68.89 -17.84 -42.39
N ASP A 871 -69.47 -16.70 -42.03
CA ASP A 871 -69.07 -15.90 -40.87
C ASP A 871 -70.03 -15.94 -39.67
N TYR A 872 -71.02 -16.85 -39.64
CA TYR A 872 -71.86 -17.08 -38.46
C TYR A 872 -71.27 -18.19 -37.59
N ARG A 873 -70.95 -17.86 -36.33
CA ARG A 873 -70.31 -18.80 -35.38
C ARG A 873 -71.25 -19.88 -34.80
N ASN A 874 -72.55 -19.85 -35.11
CA ASN A 874 -73.55 -20.80 -34.61
C ASN A 874 -74.63 -21.08 -35.67
N ALA A 875 -74.92 -22.36 -35.94
CA ALA A 875 -75.88 -22.82 -36.93
C ALA A 875 -77.34 -22.39 -36.64
N GLU A 876 -77.71 -22.19 -35.37
CA GLU A 876 -79.09 -21.79 -35.01
C GLU A 876 -79.40 -20.33 -35.39
N GLN A 877 -78.40 -19.44 -35.44
CA GLN A 877 -78.60 -18.05 -35.88
C GLN A 877 -78.79 -17.94 -37.40
N ALA A 878 -78.26 -18.88 -38.18
CA ALA A 878 -78.41 -18.91 -39.63
C ALA A 878 -79.87 -19.19 -40.06
N VAL A 879 -80.60 -19.97 -39.26
CA VAL A 879 -82.03 -20.28 -39.52
C VAL A 879 -82.91 -19.05 -39.35
N LEU A 880 -82.62 -18.21 -38.34
CA LEU A 880 -83.37 -16.97 -38.08
C LEU A 880 -82.97 -15.83 -39.04
N ALA A 881 -81.70 -15.77 -39.46
CA ALA A 881 -81.23 -14.83 -40.49
C ALA A 881 -81.87 -15.10 -41.87
N ASN A 882 -82.09 -16.37 -42.22
CA ASN A 882 -82.80 -16.76 -43.44
C ASN A 882 -84.31 -16.45 -43.41
N GLN A 883 -84.85 -16.08 -42.25
CA GLN A 883 -86.22 -15.60 -42.07
C GLN A 883 -86.30 -14.06 -41.98
N GLY A 884 -85.20 -13.35 -42.27
CA GLY A 884 -85.18 -11.89 -42.40
C GLY A 884 -84.82 -11.10 -41.13
N LEU A 885 -84.29 -11.75 -40.08
CA LEU A 885 -83.82 -11.10 -38.85
C LEU A 885 -82.30 -11.21 -38.73
N HIS A 886 -81.58 -10.12 -38.98
CA HIS A 886 -80.11 -10.09 -38.97
C HIS A 886 -79.55 -9.34 -37.75
N ASN A 887 -78.55 -9.91 -37.08
CA ASN A 887 -77.76 -9.27 -36.01
C ASN A 887 -76.28 -9.31 -36.41
N HIS A 888 -75.63 -8.16 -36.60
CA HIS A 888 -74.30 -8.05 -37.23
C HIS A 888 -73.25 -7.40 -36.30
N PRO A 889 -72.75 -8.11 -35.27
CA PRO A 889 -71.82 -7.53 -34.30
C PRO A 889 -70.36 -7.37 -34.79
N SER A 890 -70.02 -7.72 -36.04
CA SER A 890 -68.62 -7.78 -36.50
C SER A 890 -68.27 -6.97 -37.75
N GLN A 891 -69.11 -6.06 -38.25
CA GLN A 891 -68.73 -5.12 -39.30
C GLN A 891 -69.36 -3.73 -39.10
N THR A 892 -68.50 -2.73 -38.90
CA THR A 892 -68.83 -1.30 -38.97
C THR A 892 -68.66 -0.83 -40.42
N ASP A 893 -69.75 -0.82 -41.18
CA ASP A 893 -69.86 -0.06 -42.43
C ASP A 893 -70.68 1.20 -42.17
N THR A 894 -70.15 2.37 -42.57
CA THR A 894 -70.72 3.71 -42.33
C THR A 894 -72.09 3.96 -42.97
N SER A 895 -72.64 2.99 -43.70
CA SER A 895 -73.93 3.06 -44.38
C SER A 895 -75.06 2.27 -43.70
N VAL A 896 -74.83 1.69 -42.51
CA VAL A 896 -75.82 0.87 -41.78
C VAL A 896 -76.02 1.36 -40.34
N ASN A 897 -77.23 1.84 -40.00
CA ASN A 897 -77.62 2.17 -38.63
C ASN A 897 -77.85 0.89 -37.80
N GLN A 898 -76.96 0.61 -36.84
CA GLN A 898 -77.13 -0.49 -35.87
C GLN A 898 -77.36 0.04 -34.44
N PRO A 899 -78.12 -0.70 -33.59
CA PRO A 899 -78.29 -0.36 -32.18
C PRO A 899 -77.02 -0.60 -31.36
N ALA A 900 -76.77 0.27 -30.38
CA ALA A 900 -75.46 0.43 -29.73
C ALA A 900 -75.08 -0.63 -28.67
N SER A 901 -75.97 -1.58 -28.34
CA SER A 901 -75.60 -2.70 -27.44
C SER A 901 -76.44 -3.96 -27.61
N HIS A 902 -75.86 -5.11 -27.21
CA HIS A 902 -76.50 -6.43 -27.20
C HIS A 902 -77.76 -6.51 -26.32
N THR A 903 -77.94 -5.54 -25.42
CA THR A 903 -79.08 -5.43 -24.50
C THR A 903 -80.29 -4.77 -25.16
N ASP A 904 -80.07 -3.82 -26.07
CA ASP A 904 -81.14 -3.15 -26.85
C ASP A 904 -81.77 -4.09 -27.88
N HIS A 905 -80.96 -4.95 -28.51
CA HIS A 905 -81.45 -6.01 -29.40
C HIS A 905 -82.32 -7.02 -28.65
N ARG A 906 -81.99 -7.34 -27.38
CA ARG A 906 -82.79 -8.23 -26.53
C ARG A 906 -84.10 -7.57 -26.08
N GLY A 907 -84.10 -6.25 -25.85
CA GLY A 907 -85.28 -5.46 -25.51
C GLY A 907 -86.28 -5.34 -26.68
N GLN A 908 -85.80 -5.15 -27.90
CA GLN A 908 -86.63 -5.13 -29.11
C GLN A 908 -87.16 -6.53 -29.49
N TYR A 909 -86.39 -7.59 -29.19
CA TYR A 909 -86.80 -8.99 -29.35
C TYR A 909 -87.92 -9.40 -28.37
N ALA A 910 -87.89 -8.92 -27.12
CA ALA A 910 -88.90 -9.24 -26.10
C ALA A 910 -90.24 -8.51 -26.30
N ALA A 911 -90.24 -7.33 -26.93
CA ALA A 911 -91.44 -6.54 -27.20
C ALA A 911 -92.35 -7.12 -28.32
N HIS A 912 -91.85 -8.06 -29.11
CA HIS A 912 -92.56 -8.62 -30.27
C HIS A 912 -93.17 -10.03 -30.06
N ILE A 913 -92.91 -10.70 -28.92
CA ILE A 913 -93.23 -12.14 -28.76
C ILE A 913 -94.23 -12.50 -27.64
N ALA A 914 -94.71 -11.61 -26.75
CA ALA A 914 -95.71 -12.07 -25.75
C ALA A 914 -96.77 -11.03 -25.28
N PRO A 915 -97.99 -11.50 -24.92
CA PRO A 915 -99.17 -10.67 -24.62
C PRO A 915 -99.25 -10.19 -23.17
N GLN A 916 -100.00 -9.11 -22.94
CA GLN A 916 -100.21 -8.40 -21.66
C GLN A 916 -100.81 -9.24 -20.52
N GLY A 917 -100.42 -8.92 -19.27
CA GLY A 917 -101.22 -9.20 -18.07
C GLY A 917 -100.53 -8.91 -16.72
N GLU A 918 -100.95 -7.81 -16.06
CA GLU A 918 -101.16 -7.57 -14.60
C GLU A 918 -100.10 -8.00 -13.53
N LYS A 919 -99.84 -7.31 -12.41
CA LYS A 919 -100.07 -5.98 -11.80
C LYS A 919 -99.46 -6.08 -10.37
N THR A 920 -99.06 -4.93 -9.78
CA THR A 920 -98.85 -4.67 -8.32
C THR A 920 -97.72 -5.46 -7.63
N ARG A 921 -96.80 -4.84 -6.87
CA ARG A 921 -96.93 -3.76 -5.90
C ARG A 921 -95.58 -3.08 -5.68
#